data_AF-A0A1H6W6C9-F1
#
_entry.id   AF-A0A1H6W6C9-F1
#
_cell.length_a   1.000
_cell.length_b   1.000
_cell.length_c   1.000
_cell.angle_alpha   90.00
_cell.angle_beta   90.00
_cell.angle_gamma   90.00
#
_symmetry.space_group_name_H-M   'P 1'
#
loop_
_entity.id
_entity.type
_entity.pdbx_description
1 polymer ?
#
loop_
_entity_poly.entity_id
_entity_poly.type
_entity_poly.pdbx_seq_one_letter_code
_entity_poly.pdbx_strand_id
1 'polypeptide(L)'
;MVMSVNTNISSLNAQNNLAKSQSKLATAIERLSSGMKINSAKDDAAGLAISTRFTTQINGLNQAVSNANDGISLAQTTESALNEVTNNMQRIRTLAVQSANATNSQSDRDALDAEVQQRLSEITRISQQTTFNGRHVLDGSFGSAAFQIGANVGETISVNLSQGAGAKQVGQIAQSATSDISSMFASPAGLTVAAGDLTVGGQNVAAGSYTDAASLAAALNTAAAAAGYTGTGADTFATVSGNEIQFANNTASAIALGGTKAAAVFGAGVTSVAAATTGAATPATASSSGLPAGKNAITLAAGDLTIDDGTGGGAVSITGTFKDATELAAAINAAGFTASAAGGELTIDNSANANPLTVAGATATALGLNQTVAASSAGTASSGLAAAISTNANSYELAAGDLTITSGSGTAQDITGTFADATALKAAIDTAATAAGATGFTTTVNSGELDFSNAGASTVTFGGTLAGALGISTTAIAAATPGTTTDGAATTTGVNTAVSAAATGALSLATGDLTINGTDLAGSYKDAQSLVDAINSKGIDGVSAYYDSSSKSVHLNSQSDLTVNGTKAGTGAGNLGFSGAGATAIATGSNLAASDVKSVAGANDTISRIDAALGTISSMRSDLGAVQNRFSSTIANLQTISQNLSSSRSQIQDADFAAETANMSSANILQQAGVSVLAQANSSTQAVLKLLQ
;
A
#
# COMPACT_ATOMS: atom_id res chain seq x y z
N MET A 1 -74.84 77.96 60.94
CA MET A 1 -75.52 76.79 60.35
C MET A 1 -76.91 77.21 59.94
N VAL A 2 -77.22 77.16 58.64
CA VAL A 2 -78.57 77.49 58.15
C VAL A 2 -79.46 76.26 58.38
N MET A 3 -80.42 76.34 59.30
CA MET A 3 -81.45 75.32 59.47
C MET A 3 -82.58 75.60 58.47
N SER A 4 -82.64 74.83 57.38
CA SER A 4 -83.79 74.77 56.47
C SER A 4 -84.73 73.66 56.92
N VAL A 5 -86.01 73.96 57.14
CA VAL A 5 -87.02 72.99 57.60
C VAL A 5 -87.53 72.09 56.47
N ASN A 6 -87.47 72.56 55.21
CA ASN A 6 -87.91 71.78 54.04
C ASN A 6 -86.87 70.79 53.52
N THR A 7 -85.60 70.92 53.91
CA THR A 7 -84.53 69.99 53.49
C THR A 7 -83.71 69.59 54.70
N ASN A 8 -83.94 68.37 55.19
CA ASN A 8 -83.21 67.80 56.30
C ASN A 8 -81.82 67.33 55.85
N ILE A 9 -80.84 68.22 55.91
CA ILE A 9 -79.46 67.97 55.49
C ILE A 9 -78.82 66.84 56.33
N SER A 10 -79.19 66.69 57.61
CA SER A 10 -78.68 65.62 58.48
C SER A 10 -79.19 64.24 58.06
N SER A 11 -80.47 64.14 57.68
CA SER A 11 -81.06 62.92 57.12
C SER A 11 -80.53 62.60 55.73
N LEU A 12 -80.36 63.60 54.86
CA LEU A 12 -79.77 63.42 53.53
C LEU A 12 -78.31 62.94 53.61
N ASN A 13 -77.52 63.47 54.54
CA ASN A 13 -76.16 63.02 54.82
C ASN A 13 -76.14 61.59 55.39
N ALA A 14 -77.04 61.26 56.32
CA ALA A 14 -77.17 59.91 56.85
C ALA A 14 -77.58 58.90 55.76
N GLN A 15 -78.49 59.28 54.86
CA GLN A 15 -78.92 58.48 53.72
C GLN A 15 -77.79 58.28 52.70
N ASN A 16 -77.03 59.33 52.36
CA ASN A 16 -75.86 59.24 51.49
C ASN A 16 -74.76 58.34 52.09
N ASN A 17 -74.54 58.41 53.41
CA ASN A 17 -73.59 57.54 54.10
C ASN A 17 -74.09 56.10 54.18
N LEU A 18 -75.39 55.88 54.40
CA LEU A 18 -76.01 54.56 54.38
C LEU A 18 -75.92 53.90 52.99
N ALA A 19 -76.17 54.67 51.92
CA ALA A 19 -76.02 54.20 50.54
C ALA A 19 -74.56 53.81 50.22
N LYS A 20 -73.58 54.60 50.70
CA LYS A 20 -72.15 54.25 50.62
C LYS A 20 -71.82 52.96 51.37
N SER A 21 -72.35 52.76 52.58
CA SER A 21 -72.15 51.53 53.35
C SER A 21 -72.79 50.31 52.70
N GLN A 22 -73.99 50.45 52.11
CA GLN A 22 -74.63 49.38 51.34
C GLN A 22 -73.81 49.00 50.11
N SER A 23 -73.27 49.98 49.37
CA SER A 23 -72.39 49.70 48.24
C SER A 23 -71.10 48.99 48.66
N LYS A 24 -70.48 49.39 49.79
CA LYS A 24 -69.28 48.72 50.33
C LYS A 24 -69.57 47.28 50.77
N LEU A 25 -70.71 47.06 51.41
CA LEU A 25 -71.16 45.73 51.81
C LEU A 25 -71.38 44.83 50.59
N ALA A 26 -72.04 45.34 49.55
CA ALA A 26 -72.26 44.59 48.31
C ALA A 26 -70.95 44.19 47.63
N THR A 27 -69.98 45.11 47.53
CA THR A 27 -68.65 44.80 46.99
C THR A 27 -67.89 43.79 47.85
N ALA A 28 -67.98 43.89 49.19
CA ALA A 28 -67.33 42.93 50.08
C ALA A 28 -67.92 41.52 49.95
N ILE A 29 -69.25 41.41 49.83
CA ILE A 29 -69.94 40.14 49.58
C ILE A 29 -69.55 39.57 48.21
N GLU A 30 -69.48 40.41 47.17
CA GLU A 30 -69.08 39.99 45.82
C GLU A 30 -67.64 39.45 45.78
N ARG A 31 -66.70 40.13 46.45
CA ARG A 31 -65.29 39.70 46.55
C ARG A 31 -65.12 38.45 47.40
N LEU A 32 -65.86 38.34 48.52
CA LEU A 32 -65.84 37.15 49.36
C LEU A 32 -66.46 35.94 48.65
N SER A 33 -67.52 36.16 47.86
CA SER A 33 -68.20 35.10 47.11
C SER A 33 -67.41 34.63 45.89
N SER A 34 -66.74 35.54 45.19
CA SER A 34 -65.90 35.19 44.03
C SER A 34 -64.49 34.73 44.43
N GLY A 35 -64.05 35.03 45.65
CA GLY A 35 -62.67 34.87 46.09
C GLY A 35 -61.69 35.83 45.41
N MET A 36 -62.19 36.77 44.59
CA MET A 36 -61.38 37.68 43.79
C MET A 36 -61.56 39.12 44.28
N LYS A 37 -60.46 39.82 44.53
CA LYS A 37 -60.40 41.26 44.79
C LYS A 37 -60.82 42.08 43.57
N ILE A 38 -60.51 41.58 42.37
CA ILE A 38 -60.82 42.23 41.08
C ILE A 38 -61.81 41.36 40.32
N ASN A 39 -63.10 41.74 40.33
CA ASN A 39 -64.15 41.00 39.62
C ASN A 39 -64.55 41.68 38.30
N SER A 40 -64.41 43.01 38.21
CA SER A 40 -64.77 43.79 37.02
C SER A 40 -63.71 44.86 36.68
N ALA A 41 -63.78 45.40 35.46
CA ALA A 41 -62.90 46.50 35.02
C ALA A 41 -63.10 47.80 35.83
N LYS A 42 -64.23 47.92 36.56
CA LYS A 42 -64.50 49.05 37.46
C LYS A 42 -63.63 48.99 38.72
N ASP A 43 -63.24 47.79 39.16
CA ASP A 43 -62.45 47.60 40.38
C ASP A 43 -60.99 48.00 40.16
N ASP A 44 -60.38 47.50 39.09
CA ASP A 44 -59.03 47.86 38.63
C ASP A 44 -58.83 47.41 37.18
N ALA A 45 -58.90 48.35 36.23
CA ALA A 45 -58.75 48.06 34.81
C ALA A 45 -57.34 47.54 34.45
N ALA A 46 -56.29 48.04 35.12
CA ALA A 46 -54.92 47.63 34.85
C ALA A 46 -54.63 46.25 35.46
N GLY A 47 -55.08 46.01 36.69
CA GLY A 47 -54.98 44.72 37.36
C GLY A 47 -55.72 43.61 36.61
N LEU A 48 -56.92 43.90 36.10
CA LEU A 48 -57.67 42.97 35.25
C LEU A 48 -56.95 42.69 33.92
N ALA A 49 -56.37 43.71 33.26
CA ALA A 49 -55.61 43.52 32.02
C ALA A 49 -54.34 42.67 32.22
N ILE A 50 -53.64 42.84 33.35
CA ILE A 50 -52.47 42.03 33.68
C ILE A 50 -52.88 40.59 34.02
N SER A 51 -53.92 40.41 34.83
CA SER A 51 -54.42 39.07 35.21
C SER A 51 -54.95 38.29 33.98
N THR A 52 -55.65 38.95 33.07
CA THR A 52 -56.10 38.34 31.81
C THR A 52 -54.91 37.91 30.96
N ARG A 53 -53.87 38.76 30.82
CA ARG A 53 -52.63 38.38 30.13
C ARG A 53 -51.92 37.19 30.80
N PHE A 54 -51.80 37.19 32.13
CA PHE A 54 -51.22 36.05 32.85
C PHE A 54 -52.05 34.79 32.68
N THR A 55 -53.39 34.89 32.67
CA THR A 55 -54.26 33.74 32.40
C THR A 55 -54.03 33.20 30.99
N THR A 56 -53.92 34.06 29.97
CA THR A 56 -53.58 33.64 28.61
C THR A 56 -52.22 32.97 28.54
N GLN A 57 -51.20 33.53 29.21
CA GLN A 57 -49.86 32.94 29.27
C GLN A 57 -49.86 31.60 29.98
N ILE A 58 -50.50 31.48 31.16
CA ILE A 58 -50.62 30.21 31.90
C ILE A 58 -51.30 29.15 31.05
N ASN A 59 -52.40 29.48 30.37
CA ASN A 59 -53.08 28.54 29.48
C ASN A 59 -52.18 28.12 28.30
N GLY A 60 -51.43 29.07 27.72
CA GLY A 60 -50.44 28.80 26.69
C GLY A 60 -49.30 27.89 27.17
N LEU A 61 -48.77 28.13 28.38
CA LEU A 61 -47.73 27.32 29.01
C LEU A 61 -48.23 25.91 29.35
N ASN A 62 -49.47 25.77 29.81
CA ASN A 62 -50.06 24.45 30.07
C ASN A 62 -50.20 23.64 28.78
N GLN A 63 -50.67 24.26 27.69
CA GLN A 63 -50.72 23.61 26.38
C GLN A 63 -49.31 23.29 25.87
N ALA A 64 -48.33 24.16 26.08
CA ALA A 64 -46.93 23.92 25.74
C ALA A 64 -46.34 22.73 26.49
N VAL A 65 -46.69 22.53 27.77
CA VAL A 65 -46.31 21.33 28.53
C VAL A 65 -46.94 20.08 27.90
N SER A 66 -48.22 20.12 27.51
CA SER A 66 -48.85 19.00 26.78
C SER A 66 -48.15 18.70 25.45
N ASN A 67 -47.86 19.73 24.65
CA ASN A 67 -47.14 19.58 23.37
C ASN A 67 -45.73 19.00 23.57
N ALA A 68 -45.03 19.39 24.65
CA ALA A 68 -43.72 18.84 24.98
C ALA A 68 -43.81 17.35 25.37
N ASN A 69 -44.87 16.94 26.08
CA ASN A 69 -45.12 15.53 26.37
C ASN A 69 -45.46 14.71 25.11
N ASP A 70 -46.17 15.30 24.14
CA ASP A 70 -46.39 14.68 22.83
C ASP A 70 -45.08 14.49 22.08
N GLY A 71 -44.18 15.47 22.15
CA GLY A 71 -42.81 15.39 21.62
C GLY A 71 -41.98 14.27 22.25
N ILE A 72 -42.08 14.09 23.57
CA ILE A 72 -41.46 12.96 24.28
C ILE A 72 -42.07 11.63 23.82
N SER A 73 -43.39 11.55 23.71
CA SER A 73 -44.10 10.34 23.29
C SER A 73 -43.73 9.92 21.86
N LEU A 74 -43.61 10.88 20.94
CA LEU A 74 -43.10 10.68 19.59
C LEU A 74 -41.68 10.12 19.63
N ALA A 75 -40.78 10.75 20.39
CA ALA A 75 -39.38 10.33 20.49
C ALA A 75 -39.26 8.92 21.08
N GLN A 76 -40.03 8.59 22.12
CA GLN A 76 -40.06 7.26 22.75
C GLN A 76 -40.62 6.18 21.82
N THR A 77 -41.69 6.48 21.07
CA THR A 77 -42.26 5.56 20.08
C THR A 77 -41.24 5.26 18.98
N THR A 78 -40.54 6.30 18.51
CA THR A 78 -39.52 6.19 17.47
C THR A 78 -38.30 5.41 17.97
N GLU A 79 -37.80 5.74 19.16
CA GLU A 79 -36.68 5.05 19.83
C GLU A 79 -36.97 3.55 20.03
N SER A 80 -38.19 3.19 20.46
CA SER A 80 -38.59 1.79 20.65
C SER A 80 -38.54 1.01 19.33
N ALA A 81 -39.02 1.62 18.24
CA ALA A 81 -38.97 1.00 16.93
C ALA A 81 -37.53 0.91 16.39
N LEU A 82 -36.68 1.92 16.63
CA LEU A 82 -35.25 1.86 16.28
C LEU A 82 -34.50 0.77 17.06
N ASN A 83 -34.92 0.46 18.30
CA ASN A 83 -34.37 -0.66 19.06
C ASN A 83 -34.68 -2.00 18.36
N GLU A 84 -35.91 -2.20 17.90
CA GLU A 84 -36.27 -3.41 17.14
C GLU A 84 -35.52 -3.51 15.80
N VAL A 85 -35.33 -2.38 15.10
CA VAL A 85 -34.47 -2.36 13.91
C VAL A 85 -33.04 -2.77 14.28
N THR A 86 -32.48 -2.21 15.36
CA THR A 86 -31.13 -2.53 15.86
C THR A 86 -30.98 -4.02 16.18
N ASN A 87 -31.95 -4.64 16.85
CA ASN A 87 -31.94 -6.07 17.16
C ASN A 87 -31.91 -6.94 15.89
N ASN A 88 -32.70 -6.58 14.88
CA ASN A 88 -32.69 -7.28 13.59
C ASN A 88 -31.32 -7.11 12.88
N MET A 89 -30.72 -5.92 12.91
CA MET A 89 -29.39 -5.67 12.33
C MET A 89 -28.30 -6.50 13.02
N GLN A 90 -28.30 -6.57 14.36
CA GLN A 90 -27.35 -7.37 15.12
C GLN A 90 -27.48 -8.86 14.80
N ARG A 91 -28.72 -9.35 14.59
CA ARG A 91 -28.95 -10.71 14.13
C ARG A 91 -28.40 -10.95 12.73
N ILE A 92 -28.65 -10.04 11.77
CA ILE A 92 -28.08 -10.11 10.41
C ILE A 92 -26.56 -10.14 10.48
N ARG A 93 -25.93 -9.29 11.31
CA ARG A 93 -24.48 -9.27 11.50
C ARG A 93 -23.95 -10.63 11.96
N THR A 94 -24.63 -11.26 12.93
CA THR A 94 -24.24 -12.58 13.44
C THR A 94 -24.33 -13.65 12.36
N LEU A 95 -25.40 -13.62 11.54
CA LEU A 95 -25.59 -14.54 10.41
C LEU A 95 -24.54 -14.33 9.32
N ALA A 96 -24.18 -13.08 9.03
CA ALA A 96 -23.14 -12.75 8.06
C ALA A 96 -21.76 -13.24 8.55
N VAL A 97 -21.41 -12.99 9.81
CA VAL A 97 -20.17 -13.54 10.41
C VAL A 97 -20.17 -15.07 10.38
N GLN A 98 -21.31 -15.71 10.66
CA GLN A 98 -21.44 -17.16 10.55
C GLN A 98 -21.21 -17.64 9.11
N SER A 99 -21.83 -17.00 8.12
CA SER A 99 -21.73 -17.35 6.69
C SER A 99 -20.31 -17.16 6.13
N ALA A 100 -19.58 -16.16 6.64
CA ALA A 100 -18.20 -15.87 6.25
C ALA A 100 -17.22 -17.00 6.56
N ASN A 101 -17.57 -17.95 7.43
CA ASN A 101 -16.71 -19.12 7.70
C ASN A 101 -16.61 -20.05 6.47
N ALA A 102 -15.38 -20.44 6.15
CA ALA A 102 -15.06 -21.32 5.03
C ALA A 102 -15.65 -22.73 5.16
N THR A 103 -15.99 -23.18 6.37
CA THR A 103 -16.54 -24.52 6.64
C THR A 103 -18.02 -24.66 6.26
N ASN A 104 -18.75 -23.57 6.04
CA ASN A 104 -20.14 -23.65 5.57
C ASN A 104 -20.21 -24.09 4.12
N SER A 105 -21.16 -24.96 3.82
CA SER A 105 -21.51 -25.32 2.45
C SER A 105 -22.34 -24.21 1.78
N GLN A 106 -22.53 -24.30 0.46
CA GLN A 106 -23.41 -23.36 -0.25
C GLN A 106 -24.87 -23.45 0.24
N SER A 107 -25.37 -24.67 0.50
CA SER A 107 -26.72 -24.85 1.05
C SER A 107 -26.89 -24.24 2.44
N ASP A 108 -25.85 -24.26 3.27
CA ASP A 108 -25.89 -23.61 4.59
C ASP A 108 -25.95 -22.09 4.42
N ARG A 109 -25.16 -21.53 3.50
CA ARG A 109 -25.19 -20.09 3.19
C ARG A 109 -26.53 -19.64 2.62
N ASP A 110 -27.15 -20.45 1.76
CA ASP A 110 -28.48 -20.15 1.22
C ASP A 110 -29.56 -20.16 2.32
N ALA A 111 -29.44 -21.06 3.31
CA ALA A 111 -30.36 -21.09 4.46
C ALA A 111 -30.14 -19.90 5.42
N LEU A 112 -28.89 -19.52 5.69
CA LEU A 112 -28.55 -18.32 6.46
C LEU A 112 -29.04 -17.05 5.75
N ASP A 113 -28.89 -16.98 4.43
CA ASP A 113 -29.38 -15.88 3.62
C ASP A 113 -30.91 -15.76 3.68
N ALA A 114 -31.65 -16.87 3.64
CA ALA A 114 -33.10 -16.82 3.80
C ALA A 114 -33.53 -16.15 5.13
N GLU A 115 -32.81 -16.42 6.23
CA GLU A 115 -33.05 -15.72 7.50
C GLU A 115 -32.68 -14.22 7.39
N VAL A 116 -31.55 -13.88 6.77
CA VAL A 116 -31.15 -12.48 6.53
C VAL A 116 -32.22 -11.73 5.74
N GLN A 117 -32.71 -12.29 4.63
CA GLN A 117 -33.75 -11.65 3.80
C GLN A 117 -35.06 -11.43 4.57
N GLN A 118 -35.45 -12.38 5.44
CA GLN A 118 -36.61 -12.20 6.32
C GLN A 118 -36.41 -11.05 7.31
N ARG A 119 -35.21 -10.92 7.89
CA ARG A 119 -34.88 -9.83 8.81
C ARG A 119 -34.84 -8.48 8.10
N LEU A 120 -34.30 -8.39 6.89
CA LEU A 120 -34.33 -7.18 6.06
C LEU A 120 -35.76 -6.77 5.69
N SER A 121 -36.62 -7.74 5.41
CA SER A 121 -38.05 -7.51 5.18
C SER A 121 -38.73 -6.98 6.45
N GLU A 122 -38.39 -7.52 7.62
CA GLU A 122 -38.91 -7.07 8.91
C GLU A 122 -38.46 -5.64 9.25
N ILE A 123 -37.19 -5.30 9.01
CA ILE A 123 -36.68 -3.93 9.14
C ILE A 123 -37.47 -2.96 8.24
N THR A 124 -37.71 -3.36 7.00
CA THR A 124 -38.50 -2.57 6.04
C THR A 124 -39.94 -2.41 6.53
N ARG A 125 -40.54 -3.48 7.07
CA ARG A 125 -41.89 -3.46 7.65
C ARG A 125 -41.97 -2.50 8.84
N ILE A 126 -41.03 -2.57 9.79
CA ILE A 126 -40.99 -1.67 10.97
C ILE A 126 -40.90 -0.21 10.50
N SER A 127 -39.96 0.09 9.60
CA SER A 127 -39.79 1.44 9.04
C SER A 127 -41.09 1.99 8.41
N GLN A 128 -41.80 1.16 7.64
CA GLN A 128 -43.03 1.54 6.93
C GLN A 128 -44.30 1.50 7.78
N GLN A 129 -44.35 0.75 8.88
CA GLN A 129 -45.57 0.58 9.69
C GLN A 129 -45.56 1.35 11.00
N THR A 130 -44.40 1.80 11.49
CA THR A 130 -44.35 2.62 12.71
C THR A 130 -44.89 4.02 12.40
N THR A 131 -46.04 4.34 12.99
CA THR A 131 -46.69 5.64 12.85
C THR A 131 -46.92 6.31 14.20
N PHE A 132 -46.86 7.64 14.22
CA PHE A 132 -47.34 8.46 15.33
C PHE A 132 -48.40 9.44 14.80
N ASN A 133 -49.62 9.39 15.36
CA ASN A 133 -50.76 10.17 14.86
C ASN A 133 -50.98 10.03 13.34
N GLY A 134 -50.86 8.80 12.82
CA GLY A 134 -51.09 8.47 11.40
C GLY A 134 -49.96 8.87 10.44
N ARG A 135 -48.84 9.42 10.94
CA ARG A 135 -47.66 9.76 10.13
C ARG A 135 -46.52 8.79 10.40
N HIS A 136 -45.87 8.31 9.34
CA HIS A 136 -44.71 7.41 9.44
C HIS A 136 -43.51 8.16 10.02
N VAL A 137 -42.82 7.55 10.98
CA VAL A 137 -41.73 8.21 11.74
C VAL A 137 -40.34 7.71 11.35
N LEU A 138 -40.24 6.61 10.60
CA LEU A 138 -38.97 5.92 10.30
C LEU A 138 -38.70 5.70 8.81
N ASP A 139 -39.56 6.19 7.92
CA ASP A 139 -39.38 6.08 6.46
C ASP A 139 -38.77 7.35 5.84
N GLY A 140 -38.37 8.32 6.67
CA GLY A 140 -37.82 9.62 6.25
C GLY A 140 -38.86 10.63 5.75
N SER A 141 -40.13 10.23 5.59
CA SER A 141 -41.20 11.14 5.12
C SER A 141 -41.66 12.14 6.18
N PHE A 142 -41.39 11.85 7.46
CA PHE A 142 -41.77 12.71 8.58
C PHE A 142 -41.09 14.09 8.53
N GLY A 143 -39.85 14.14 8.03
CA GLY A 143 -39.07 15.37 7.94
C GLY A 143 -38.73 15.96 9.32
N SER A 144 -38.75 17.29 9.42
CA SER A 144 -38.57 18.00 10.69
C SER A 144 -39.90 18.52 11.22
N ALA A 145 -40.26 18.14 12.45
CA ALA A 145 -41.45 18.63 13.13
C ALA A 145 -41.07 19.58 14.26
N ALA A 146 -41.63 20.79 14.25
CA ALA A 146 -41.47 21.77 15.30
C ALA A 146 -42.64 21.66 16.31
N PHE A 147 -42.30 21.50 17.58
CA PHE A 147 -43.26 21.50 18.69
C PHE A 147 -43.24 22.86 19.38
N GLN A 148 -44.39 23.53 19.40
CA GLN A 148 -44.58 24.78 20.13
C GLN A 148 -44.56 24.51 21.63
N ILE A 149 -43.47 24.90 22.29
CA ILE A 149 -43.19 24.63 23.71
C ILE A 149 -43.20 25.91 24.57
N GLY A 150 -43.75 27.00 24.06
CA GLY A 150 -43.88 28.23 24.82
C GLY A 150 -45.15 29.00 24.47
N ALA A 151 -45.40 30.07 25.20
CA ALA A 151 -46.60 30.89 25.06
C ALA A 151 -46.52 31.87 23.87
N ASN A 152 -45.31 32.14 23.34
CA ASN A 152 -45.10 33.08 22.24
C ASN A 152 -44.72 32.34 20.94
N VAL A 153 -45.10 32.93 19.80
CA VAL A 153 -44.79 32.37 18.48
C VAL A 153 -43.28 32.20 18.29
N GLY A 154 -42.86 31.02 17.81
CA GLY A 154 -41.46 30.71 17.50
C GLY A 154 -40.68 30.03 18.63
N GLU A 155 -41.28 29.90 19.82
CA GLU A 155 -40.71 29.13 20.94
C GLU A 155 -40.89 27.63 20.68
N THR A 156 -40.06 27.05 19.80
CA THR A 156 -40.20 25.66 19.37
C THR A 156 -38.97 24.79 19.64
N ILE A 157 -39.21 23.50 19.89
CA ILE A 157 -38.19 22.45 19.80
C ILE A 157 -38.48 21.61 18.56
N SER A 158 -37.48 21.45 17.70
CA SER A 158 -37.60 20.63 16.50
C SER A 158 -37.10 19.21 16.75
N VAL A 159 -37.85 18.24 16.22
CA VAL A 159 -37.43 16.84 16.12
C VAL A 159 -37.18 16.56 14.65
N ASN A 160 -35.98 16.08 14.32
CA ASN A 160 -35.62 15.75 12.94
C ASN A 160 -35.67 14.23 12.75
N LEU A 161 -36.54 13.78 11.84
CA LEU A 161 -36.70 12.40 11.40
C LEU A 161 -36.69 12.33 9.86
N SER A 162 -35.90 13.18 9.21
CA SER A 162 -35.73 13.16 7.76
C SER A 162 -34.90 11.96 7.29
N GLN A 163 -34.04 11.43 8.15
CA GLN A 163 -33.29 10.20 7.89
C GLN A 163 -34.19 8.99 8.13
N GLY A 164 -34.41 8.19 7.09
CA GLY A 164 -35.13 6.92 7.20
C GLY A 164 -34.24 5.81 7.77
N ALA A 165 -34.86 4.87 8.49
CA ALA A 165 -34.24 3.69 9.08
C ALA A 165 -34.52 2.39 8.30
N GLY A 166 -35.23 2.46 7.19
CA GLY A 166 -35.53 1.31 6.35
C GLY A 166 -34.29 0.78 5.62
N ALA A 167 -34.27 -0.50 5.26
CA ALA A 167 -33.11 -1.15 4.63
C ALA A 167 -32.62 -0.46 3.34
N LYS A 168 -33.50 0.28 2.64
CA LYS A 168 -33.13 1.06 1.44
C LYS A 168 -32.43 2.38 1.73
N GLN A 169 -32.50 2.85 2.97
CA GLN A 169 -32.11 4.20 3.40
C GLN A 169 -30.89 4.20 4.32
N VAL A 170 -30.51 3.02 4.82
CA VAL A 170 -29.35 2.82 5.70
C VAL A 170 -28.35 1.83 5.09
N GLY A 171 -27.15 1.79 5.66
CA GLY A 171 -26.08 0.91 5.19
C GLY A 171 -25.46 1.34 3.87
N GLN A 172 -25.55 2.64 3.55
CA GLN A 172 -24.84 3.22 2.44
C GLN A 172 -23.36 3.30 2.79
N ILE A 173 -22.54 2.75 1.91
CA ILE A 173 -21.09 2.74 2.02
C ILE A 173 -20.52 3.17 0.66
N ALA A 174 -19.40 3.90 0.68
CA ALA A 174 -18.60 4.10 -0.52
C ALA A 174 -17.90 2.78 -0.85
N GLN A 175 -17.90 2.42 -2.13
CA GLN A 175 -17.31 1.18 -2.59
C GLN A 175 -16.40 1.42 -3.78
N SER A 176 -15.30 0.70 -3.81
CA SER A 176 -14.46 0.57 -4.99
C SER A 176 -13.97 -0.87 -5.06
N ALA A 177 -13.92 -1.43 -6.25
CA ALA A 177 -13.42 -2.79 -6.45
C ALA A 177 -12.46 -2.80 -7.62
N THR A 178 -11.45 -3.65 -7.51
CA THR A 178 -10.57 -3.96 -8.64
C THR A 178 -11.32 -4.70 -9.73
N SER A 179 -10.71 -4.79 -10.91
CA SER A 179 -11.06 -5.83 -11.88
C SER A 179 -10.47 -7.19 -11.43
N ASP A 180 -10.49 -8.21 -12.29
CA ASP A 180 -9.78 -9.45 -12.04
C ASP A 180 -8.26 -9.18 -11.96
N ILE A 181 -7.69 -9.33 -10.76
CA ILE A 181 -6.26 -9.11 -10.48
C ILE A 181 -5.46 -10.42 -10.45
N SER A 182 -6.06 -11.56 -10.81
CA SER A 182 -5.37 -12.86 -10.78
C SER A 182 -4.11 -12.88 -11.65
N SER A 183 -4.12 -12.16 -12.78
CA SER A 183 -2.96 -12.00 -13.66
C SER A 183 -1.79 -11.24 -13.01
N MET A 184 -2.04 -10.41 -12.00
CA MET A 184 -1.02 -9.67 -11.26
C MET A 184 -0.28 -10.54 -10.23
N PHE A 185 -0.92 -11.65 -9.82
CA PHE A 185 -0.36 -12.63 -8.88
C PHE A 185 -0.03 -13.97 -9.55
N ALA A 186 -0.24 -14.07 -10.87
CA ALA A 186 0.19 -15.24 -11.62
C ALA A 186 1.72 -15.27 -11.62
N SER A 187 2.32 -16.43 -11.29
CA SER A 187 3.71 -16.65 -11.68
C SER A 187 3.81 -16.44 -13.20
N PRO A 188 4.81 -15.69 -13.70
CA PRO A 188 5.11 -15.63 -15.12
C PRO A 188 5.03 -17.04 -15.70
N ALA A 189 4.29 -17.23 -16.80
CA ALA A 189 4.23 -18.52 -17.46
C ALA A 189 5.67 -18.96 -17.75
N GLY A 190 6.12 -20.04 -17.11
CA GLY A 190 7.45 -20.59 -17.35
C GLY A 190 7.65 -20.84 -18.85
N LEU A 191 8.90 -20.83 -19.31
CA LEU A 191 9.22 -21.14 -20.70
C LEU A 191 8.70 -22.54 -21.03
N THR A 192 7.65 -22.60 -21.85
CA THR A 192 7.11 -23.87 -22.33
C THR A 192 7.93 -24.34 -23.52
N VAL A 193 8.51 -25.52 -23.40
CA VAL A 193 9.33 -26.19 -24.39
C VAL A 193 8.60 -27.47 -24.80
N ALA A 194 8.24 -27.59 -26.07
CA ALA A 194 7.82 -28.85 -26.68
C ALA A 194 9.02 -29.59 -27.28
N ALA A 195 8.82 -30.85 -27.69
CA ALA A 195 9.86 -31.60 -28.39
C ALA A 195 10.27 -30.86 -29.67
N GLY A 196 11.58 -30.59 -29.82
CA GLY A 196 12.14 -29.85 -30.95
C GLY A 196 12.10 -28.33 -30.81
N ASP A 197 11.55 -27.77 -29.73
CA ASP A 197 11.60 -26.33 -29.47
C ASP A 197 13.00 -25.87 -29.07
N LEU A 198 13.71 -26.69 -28.29
CA LEU A 198 15.12 -26.52 -27.96
C LEU A 198 15.86 -27.84 -28.15
N THR A 199 17.06 -27.77 -28.71
CA THR A 199 17.96 -28.91 -28.90
C THR A 199 19.39 -28.55 -28.52
N VAL A 200 20.10 -29.52 -27.94
CA VAL A 200 21.53 -29.45 -27.62
C VAL A 200 22.21 -30.63 -28.31
N GLY A 201 23.20 -30.37 -29.16
CA GLY A 201 23.92 -31.42 -29.85
C GLY A 201 23.04 -32.29 -30.77
N GLY A 202 21.90 -31.76 -31.21
CA GLY A 202 20.88 -32.51 -31.98
C GLY A 202 19.83 -33.25 -31.13
N GLN A 203 19.99 -33.31 -29.80
CA GLN A 203 19.03 -33.96 -28.90
C GLN A 203 18.02 -32.95 -28.35
N ASN A 204 16.75 -33.35 -28.28
CA ASN A 204 15.69 -32.50 -27.72
C ASN A 204 15.91 -32.26 -26.23
N VAL A 205 15.78 -31.01 -25.81
CA VAL A 205 15.52 -30.68 -24.41
C VAL A 205 14.15 -31.25 -24.03
N ALA A 206 14.04 -31.78 -22.82
CA ALA A 206 12.81 -32.41 -22.36
C ALA A 206 11.61 -31.46 -22.54
N ALA A 207 10.47 -32.02 -22.96
CA ALA A 207 9.26 -31.22 -23.07
C ALA A 207 8.72 -30.90 -21.66
N GLY A 208 8.39 -29.64 -21.41
CA GLY A 208 7.95 -29.18 -20.10
C GLY A 208 7.83 -27.66 -20.00
N SER A 209 7.40 -27.20 -18.84
CA SER A 209 7.34 -25.78 -18.49
C SER A 209 8.42 -25.45 -17.47
N TYR A 210 9.39 -24.62 -17.86
CA TYR A 210 10.53 -24.25 -17.04
C TYR A 210 10.31 -22.89 -16.40
N THR A 211 10.12 -22.87 -15.08
CA THR A 211 9.79 -21.66 -14.31
C THR A 211 11.01 -20.91 -13.81
N ASP A 212 12.20 -21.50 -13.88
CA ASP A 212 13.47 -20.92 -13.44
C ASP A 212 14.65 -21.38 -14.32
N ALA A 213 15.76 -20.63 -14.24
CA ALA A 213 16.98 -20.92 -15.01
C ALA A 213 17.62 -22.27 -14.62
N ALA A 214 17.47 -22.71 -13.37
CA ALA A 214 18.07 -23.95 -12.86
C ALA A 214 17.41 -25.21 -13.44
N SER A 215 16.08 -25.22 -13.51
CA SER A 215 15.28 -26.29 -14.11
C SER A 215 15.51 -26.39 -15.61
N LEU A 216 15.64 -25.24 -16.30
CA LEU A 216 16.02 -25.22 -17.72
C LEU A 216 17.47 -25.70 -17.92
N ALA A 217 18.42 -25.23 -17.12
CA ALA A 217 19.82 -25.68 -17.17
C ALA A 217 19.95 -27.19 -16.91
N ALA A 218 19.20 -27.75 -15.96
CA ALA A 218 19.16 -29.19 -15.72
C ALA A 218 18.64 -29.97 -16.95
N ALA A 219 17.63 -29.47 -17.64
CA ALA A 219 17.11 -30.09 -18.85
C ALA A 219 18.09 -29.97 -20.03
N LEU A 220 18.78 -28.84 -20.16
CA LEU A 220 19.85 -28.63 -21.14
C LEU A 220 21.02 -29.57 -20.90
N ASN A 221 21.43 -29.75 -19.63
CA ASN A 221 22.45 -30.73 -19.23
C ASN A 221 22.04 -32.16 -19.56
N THR A 222 20.77 -32.51 -19.34
CA THR A 222 20.24 -33.83 -19.68
C THR A 222 20.28 -34.08 -21.19
N ALA A 223 19.89 -33.10 -22.00
CA ALA A 223 19.98 -33.17 -23.46
C ALA A 223 21.43 -33.26 -23.95
N ALA A 224 22.34 -32.46 -23.37
CA ALA A 224 23.78 -32.50 -23.66
C ALA A 224 24.38 -33.88 -23.36
N ALA A 225 24.06 -34.45 -22.19
CA ALA A 225 24.51 -35.79 -21.81
C ALA A 225 23.98 -36.86 -22.76
N ALA A 226 22.70 -36.79 -23.15
CA ALA A 226 22.10 -37.70 -24.12
C ALA A 226 22.71 -37.56 -25.53
N ALA A 227 23.32 -36.42 -25.84
CA ALA A 227 24.02 -36.15 -27.09
C ALA A 227 25.51 -36.55 -27.04
N GLY A 228 25.98 -37.12 -25.92
CA GLY A 228 27.37 -37.54 -25.72
C GLY A 228 28.29 -36.43 -25.19
N TYR A 229 27.75 -35.27 -24.83
CA TYR A 229 28.49 -34.14 -24.25
C TYR A 229 28.32 -34.16 -22.73
N THR A 230 29.11 -34.99 -22.03
CA THR A 230 29.22 -34.97 -20.57
C THR A 230 30.59 -34.43 -20.18
N GLY A 231 30.66 -33.35 -19.41
CA GLY A 231 31.88 -33.06 -18.67
C GLY A 231 32.09 -34.14 -17.61
N THR A 232 33.31 -34.65 -17.48
CA THR A 232 33.66 -35.59 -16.43
C THR A 232 33.89 -34.83 -15.12
N GLY A 233 32.96 -34.90 -14.16
CA GLY A 233 33.11 -34.25 -12.84
C GLY A 233 32.31 -32.95 -12.68
N ALA A 234 32.84 -31.97 -11.96
CA ALA A 234 32.18 -30.69 -11.61
C ALA A 234 31.83 -29.79 -12.82
N ASP A 235 32.14 -30.24 -14.04
CA ASP A 235 31.99 -29.50 -15.29
C ASP A 235 30.65 -29.86 -15.97
N THR A 236 29.58 -29.16 -15.60
CA THR A 236 28.26 -29.32 -16.25
C THR A 236 28.15 -28.43 -17.49
N PHE A 237 27.47 -28.90 -18.54
CA PHE A 237 27.32 -28.18 -19.82
C PHE A 237 26.61 -26.82 -19.67
N ALA A 238 25.64 -26.73 -18.77
CA ALA A 238 24.89 -25.54 -18.44
C ALA A 238 24.89 -25.33 -16.92
N THR A 239 25.45 -24.22 -16.44
CA THR A 239 25.44 -23.81 -15.03
C THR A 239 24.59 -22.55 -14.87
N VAL A 240 24.18 -22.24 -13.63
CA VAL A 240 23.44 -21.00 -13.33
C VAL A 240 24.29 -20.11 -12.44
N SER A 241 24.52 -18.88 -12.87
CA SER A 241 25.10 -17.82 -12.05
C SER A 241 24.07 -16.69 -11.92
N GLY A 242 23.55 -16.49 -10.71
CA GLY A 242 22.41 -15.60 -10.49
C GLY A 242 21.18 -16.04 -11.31
N ASN A 243 20.86 -15.28 -12.35
CA ASN A 243 19.72 -15.49 -13.25
C ASN A 243 20.12 -15.85 -14.68
N GLU A 244 21.39 -16.16 -14.89
CA GLU A 244 21.96 -16.40 -16.20
C GLU A 244 22.37 -17.87 -16.32
N ILE A 245 22.04 -18.50 -17.44
CA ILE A 245 22.54 -19.83 -17.78
C ILE A 245 23.86 -19.65 -18.52
N GLN A 246 24.93 -20.12 -17.91
CA GLN A 246 26.26 -20.15 -18.52
C GLN A 246 26.49 -21.51 -19.17
N PHE A 247 27.08 -21.52 -20.35
CA PHE A 247 27.39 -22.75 -21.07
C PHE A 247 28.89 -23.02 -21.08
N ALA A 248 29.27 -24.26 -20.79
CA ALA A 248 30.64 -24.74 -20.89
C ALA A 248 30.71 -25.84 -21.95
N ASN A 249 31.68 -25.75 -22.86
CA ASN A 249 31.96 -26.79 -23.84
C ASN A 249 33.42 -27.23 -23.73
N ASN A 250 33.63 -28.38 -23.11
CA ASN A 250 34.96 -28.95 -22.88
C ASN A 250 35.37 -29.91 -23.99
N THR A 251 34.69 -29.88 -25.14
CA THR A 251 34.98 -30.75 -26.29
C THR A 251 35.73 -30.00 -27.38
N ALA A 252 36.43 -30.76 -28.22
CA ALA A 252 37.19 -30.24 -29.36
C ALA A 252 36.31 -29.73 -30.52
N SER A 253 34.99 -29.90 -30.43
CA SER A 253 34.02 -29.51 -31.44
C SER A 253 32.97 -28.57 -30.85
N ALA A 254 32.41 -27.68 -31.66
CA ALA A 254 31.30 -26.86 -31.22
C ALA A 254 30.06 -27.73 -30.95
N ILE A 255 29.35 -27.46 -29.85
CA ILE A 255 28.08 -28.13 -29.52
C ILE A 255 26.94 -27.32 -30.14
N ALA A 256 26.21 -27.91 -31.07
CA ALA A 256 25.09 -27.24 -31.73
C ALA A 256 23.96 -26.89 -30.74
N LEU A 257 23.43 -25.68 -30.83
CA LEU A 257 22.21 -25.23 -30.15
C LEU A 257 21.14 -25.00 -31.22
N GLY A 258 19.94 -25.56 -31.04
CA GLY A 258 18.91 -25.50 -32.08
C GLY A 258 17.50 -25.65 -31.54
N GLY A 259 16.54 -25.80 -32.46
CA GLY A 259 15.11 -25.89 -32.18
C GLY A 259 14.31 -24.64 -32.56
N THR A 260 12.98 -24.76 -32.61
CA THR A 260 12.08 -23.70 -33.09
C THR A 260 12.08 -22.44 -32.21
N LYS A 261 12.39 -22.58 -30.92
CA LYS A 261 12.48 -21.49 -29.92
C LYS A 261 13.91 -21.09 -29.60
N ALA A 262 14.92 -21.70 -30.23
CA ALA A 262 16.34 -21.48 -29.94
C ALA A 262 16.76 -20.00 -30.04
N ALA A 263 16.36 -19.32 -31.11
CA ALA A 263 16.68 -17.90 -31.30
C ALA A 263 16.05 -16.98 -30.25
N ALA A 264 14.91 -17.38 -29.68
CA ALA A 264 14.23 -16.64 -28.62
C ALA A 264 14.84 -16.91 -27.23
N VAL A 265 15.43 -18.09 -27.03
CA VAL A 265 15.95 -18.54 -25.73
C VAL A 265 17.45 -18.32 -25.60
N PHE A 266 18.23 -18.53 -26.66
CA PHE A 266 19.69 -18.35 -26.70
C PHE A 266 20.13 -17.06 -27.40
N GLY A 267 19.19 -16.29 -27.96
CA GLY A 267 19.48 -15.08 -28.73
C GLY A 267 19.61 -15.32 -30.24
N ALA A 268 19.21 -14.32 -31.02
CA ALA A 268 19.23 -14.41 -32.47
C ALA A 268 20.66 -14.56 -33.00
N GLY A 269 20.90 -15.60 -33.81
CA GLY A 269 22.22 -15.89 -34.39
C GLY A 269 23.08 -16.85 -33.57
N VAL A 270 22.66 -17.25 -32.37
CA VAL A 270 23.34 -18.26 -31.57
C VAL A 270 22.92 -19.66 -32.05
N THR A 271 23.84 -20.36 -32.69
CA THR A 271 23.60 -21.71 -33.26
C THR A 271 24.48 -22.80 -32.64
N SER A 272 25.42 -22.43 -31.76
CA SER A 272 26.32 -23.39 -31.11
C SER A 272 27.08 -22.76 -29.94
N VAL A 273 27.47 -23.59 -28.96
CA VAL A 273 28.52 -23.28 -27.98
C VAL A 273 29.87 -23.67 -28.60
N ALA A 274 30.79 -22.71 -28.72
CA ALA A 274 32.09 -22.93 -29.36
C ALA A 274 32.90 -24.05 -28.67
N ALA A 275 33.74 -24.77 -29.41
CA ALA A 275 34.68 -25.73 -28.84
C ALA A 275 35.60 -25.06 -27.82
N ALA A 276 36.06 -25.80 -26.81
CA ALA A 276 37.25 -25.36 -26.10
C ALA A 276 38.39 -25.23 -27.13
N THR A 277 38.95 -24.05 -27.30
CA THR A 277 40.20 -23.87 -28.04
C THR A 277 41.28 -24.63 -27.29
N THR A 278 41.49 -25.88 -27.68
CA THR A 278 42.73 -26.58 -27.37
C THR A 278 43.82 -25.82 -28.11
N GLY A 279 44.50 -24.89 -27.44
CA GLY A 279 45.81 -24.44 -27.91
C GLY A 279 46.65 -25.70 -28.12
N ALA A 280 47.22 -25.88 -29.31
CA ALA A 280 48.17 -26.94 -29.56
C ALA A 280 49.24 -26.86 -28.45
N ALA A 281 49.45 -27.95 -27.71
CA ALA A 281 50.49 -28.01 -26.71
C ALA A 281 51.83 -27.70 -27.39
N THR A 282 52.43 -26.55 -27.09
CA THR A 282 53.85 -26.32 -27.39
C THR A 282 54.66 -27.31 -26.56
N PRO A 283 55.49 -28.17 -27.16
CA PRO A 283 56.30 -29.15 -26.43
C PRO A 283 57.21 -28.45 -25.41
N ALA A 284 57.18 -28.89 -24.15
CA ALA A 284 58.16 -28.49 -23.16
C ALA A 284 59.53 -29.09 -23.57
N THR A 285 60.36 -28.26 -24.18
CA THR A 285 61.66 -28.65 -24.75
C THR A 285 62.76 -27.77 -24.17
N ALA A 286 63.93 -28.36 -23.90
CA ALA A 286 65.17 -27.61 -23.73
C ALA A 286 65.95 -27.67 -25.05
N SER A 287 66.24 -26.51 -25.64
CA SER A 287 67.05 -26.42 -26.86
C SER A 287 68.33 -25.64 -26.62
N SER A 288 69.39 -26.02 -27.33
CA SER A 288 70.71 -25.37 -27.26
C SER A 288 70.85 -24.31 -28.35
N SER A 289 71.48 -23.17 -28.03
CA SER A 289 71.79 -22.16 -29.04
C SER A 289 73.03 -22.56 -29.85
N GLY A 290 72.82 -23.33 -30.92
CA GLY A 290 73.76 -23.54 -32.02
C GLY A 290 75.11 -24.19 -31.67
N LEU A 291 75.21 -25.51 -31.83
CA LEU A 291 76.50 -26.18 -31.95
C LEU A 291 76.98 -26.02 -33.42
N PRO A 292 78.17 -25.44 -33.68
CA PRO A 292 78.65 -25.28 -35.04
C PRO A 292 78.88 -26.65 -35.69
N ALA A 293 78.39 -26.81 -36.93
CA ALA A 293 78.63 -27.98 -37.75
C ALA A 293 80.14 -28.11 -38.05
N GLY A 294 80.81 -28.98 -37.30
CA GLY A 294 82.21 -29.35 -37.48
C GLY A 294 83.22 -28.33 -36.96
N LYS A 295 83.93 -28.70 -35.89
CA LYS A 295 85.42 -28.63 -35.78
C LYS A 295 86.01 -28.77 -34.37
N ASN A 296 85.26 -28.96 -33.29
CA ASN A 296 85.82 -29.39 -32.00
C ASN A 296 84.88 -30.41 -31.35
N ALA A 297 85.37 -31.63 -31.09
CA ALA A 297 84.57 -32.62 -30.40
C ALA A 297 84.29 -32.17 -28.96
N ILE A 298 83.05 -32.28 -28.50
CA ILE A 298 82.66 -32.00 -27.12
C ILE A 298 83.02 -33.22 -26.28
N THR A 299 83.99 -33.08 -25.38
CA THR A 299 84.30 -34.12 -24.40
C THR A 299 83.57 -33.81 -23.10
N LEU A 300 82.70 -34.72 -22.67
CA LEU A 300 81.96 -34.64 -21.42
C LEU A 300 82.53 -35.66 -20.42
N ALA A 301 83.03 -35.16 -19.29
CA ALA A 301 83.33 -35.95 -18.11
C ALA A 301 82.06 -36.14 -17.25
N ALA A 302 82.14 -37.03 -16.26
CA ALA A 302 81.04 -37.23 -15.32
C ALA A 302 80.70 -35.90 -14.61
N GLY A 303 79.42 -35.50 -14.63
CA GLY A 303 78.95 -34.24 -14.07
C GLY A 303 78.92 -33.03 -15.03
N ASP A 304 79.51 -33.12 -16.22
CA ASP A 304 79.54 -31.99 -17.17
C ASP A 304 78.18 -31.72 -17.84
N LEU A 305 77.42 -32.80 -18.08
CA LEU A 305 76.03 -32.79 -18.50
C LEU A 305 75.29 -33.91 -17.75
N THR A 306 74.34 -33.53 -16.91
CA THR A 306 73.50 -34.46 -16.15
C THR A 306 72.03 -34.23 -16.47
N ILE A 307 71.26 -35.32 -16.58
CA ILE A 307 69.82 -35.27 -16.80
C ILE A 307 69.12 -36.05 -15.69
N ASP A 308 68.17 -35.43 -15.00
CA ASP A 308 67.37 -36.03 -13.93
C ASP A 308 65.88 -36.00 -14.34
N ASP A 309 65.23 -37.16 -14.40
CA ASP A 309 63.81 -37.31 -14.71
C ASP A 309 62.89 -37.09 -13.51
N GLY A 310 63.44 -36.76 -12.33
CA GLY A 310 62.67 -36.52 -11.12
C GLY A 310 61.94 -37.75 -10.60
N THR A 311 62.30 -38.97 -11.04
CA THR A 311 61.71 -40.24 -10.57
C THR A 311 62.40 -40.78 -9.30
N GLY A 312 63.41 -40.07 -8.79
CA GLY A 312 64.14 -40.42 -7.57
C GLY A 312 65.33 -41.36 -7.78
N GLY A 313 65.68 -41.68 -9.04
CA GLY A 313 66.86 -42.49 -9.39
C GLY A 313 68.21 -41.75 -9.35
N GLY A 314 68.18 -40.41 -9.21
CA GLY A 314 69.36 -39.54 -9.26
C GLY A 314 69.76 -39.17 -10.70
N ALA A 315 70.52 -38.07 -10.83
CA ALA A 315 70.88 -37.53 -12.14
C ALA A 315 71.84 -38.45 -12.94
N VAL A 316 71.52 -38.70 -14.20
CA VAL A 316 72.32 -39.51 -15.13
C VAL A 316 73.35 -38.62 -15.82
N SER A 317 74.64 -38.96 -15.72
CA SER A 317 75.72 -38.24 -16.43
C SER A 317 75.90 -38.75 -17.86
N ILE A 318 75.86 -37.85 -18.82
CA ILE A 318 76.25 -38.12 -20.21
C ILE A 318 77.75 -37.91 -20.33
N THR A 319 78.49 -38.95 -20.72
CA THR A 319 79.96 -38.92 -20.82
C THR A 319 80.44 -39.43 -22.17
N GLY A 320 81.56 -38.90 -22.64
CA GLY A 320 82.15 -39.30 -23.94
C GLY A 320 82.58 -38.10 -24.77
N THR A 321 83.11 -38.39 -25.96
CA THR A 321 83.54 -37.37 -26.93
C THR A 321 82.62 -37.40 -28.14
N PHE A 322 81.88 -36.31 -28.37
CA PHE A 322 80.83 -36.19 -29.39
C PHE A 322 81.24 -35.19 -30.47
N LYS A 323 81.16 -35.59 -31.75
CA LYS A 323 81.60 -34.74 -32.87
C LYS A 323 80.57 -33.68 -33.25
N ASP A 324 79.30 -33.92 -32.99
CA ASP A 324 78.19 -33.02 -33.31
C ASP A 324 76.97 -33.27 -32.39
N ALA A 325 75.93 -32.44 -32.57
CA ALA A 325 74.67 -32.54 -31.84
C ALA A 325 73.93 -33.88 -32.08
N THR A 326 74.14 -34.54 -33.22
CA THR A 326 73.51 -35.82 -33.56
C THR A 326 74.12 -36.95 -32.74
N GLU A 327 75.45 -37.00 -32.63
CA GLU A 327 76.15 -37.96 -31.77
C GLU A 327 75.79 -37.75 -30.29
N LEU A 328 75.63 -36.50 -29.85
CA LEU A 328 75.21 -36.18 -28.48
C LEU A 328 73.74 -36.55 -28.22
N ALA A 329 72.82 -36.28 -29.16
CA ALA A 329 71.42 -36.70 -29.08
C ALA A 329 71.29 -38.23 -28.99
N ALA A 330 72.07 -38.97 -29.80
CA ALA A 330 72.09 -40.43 -29.75
C ALA A 330 72.56 -40.97 -28.39
N ALA A 331 73.52 -40.30 -27.75
CA ALA A 331 73.99 -40.67 -26.40
C ALA A 331 72.94 -40.39 -25.31
N ILE A 332 72.22 -39.27 -25.43
CA ILE A 332 71.09 -38.96 -24.53
C ILE A 332 69.96 -39.96 -24.69
N ASN A 333 69.65 -40.37 -25.94
CA ASN A 333 68.69 -41.42 -26.23
C ASN A 333 69.11 -42.79 -25.67
N ALA A 334 70.40 -43.14 -25.79
CA ALA A 334 70.93 -44.36 -25.20
C ALA A 334 70.89 -44.37 -23.67
N ALA A 335 70.89 -43.18 -23.03
CA ALA A 335 70.72 -43.02 -21.59
C ALA A 335 69.25 -43.08 -21.12
N GLY A 336 68.28 -43.26 -22.04
CA GLY A 336 66.87 -43.44 -21.72
C GLY A 336 66.00 -42.18 -21.81
N PHE A 337 66.55 -41.05 -22.25
CA PHE A 337 65.81 -39.80 -22.46
C PHE A 337 65.43 -39.62 -23.93
N THR A 338 64.59 -38.63 -24.26
CA THR A 338 64.25 -38.31 -25.66
C THR A 338 64.99 -37.05 -26.09
N ALA A 339 65.85 -37.17 -27.10
CA ALA A 339 66.56 -36.05 -27.70
C ALA A 339 66.58 -36.14 -29.22
N SER A 340 66.54 -34.99 -29.87
CA SER A 340 66.69 -34.84 -31.32
C SER A 340 67.71 -33.77 -31.65
N ALA A 341 68.31 -33.87 -32.83
CA ALA A 341 69.22 -32.85 -33.34
C ALA A 341 68.83 -32.46 -34.77
N ALA A 342 68.65 -31.16 -35.01
CA ALA A 342 68.36 -30.62 -36.33
C ALA A 342 69.11 -29.31 -36.51
N GLY A 343 69.78 -29.10 -37.65
CA GLY A 343 70.46 -27.83 -37.95
C GLY A 343 71.61 -27.43 -37.00
N GLY A 344 72.16 -28.37 -36.22
CA GLY A 344 73.17 -28.09 -35.20
C GLY A 344 72.60 -27.71 -33.83
N GLU A 345 71.27 -27.68 -33.69
CA GLU A 345 70.56 -27.51 -32.43
C GLU A 345 70.23 -28.89 -31.84
N LEU A 346 70.64 -29.10 -30.59
CA LEU A 346 70.22 -30.24 -29.77
C LEU A 346 68.97 -29.84 -28.98
N THR A 347 67.92 -30.65 -29.09
CA THR A 347 66.66 -30.52 -28.33
C THR A 347 66.44 -31.75 -27.48
N ILE A 348 66.16 -31.56 -26.19
CA ILE A 348 65.74 -32.62 -25.26
C ILE A 348 64.25 -32.44 -24.99
N ASP A 349 63.47 -33.48 -25.29
CA ASP A 349 62.01 -33.46 -25.23
C ASP A 349 61.51 -34.17 -23.97
N ASN A 350 60.69 -33.47 -23.19
CA ASN A 350 60.02 -34.02 -22.00
C ASN A 350 58.51 -34.22 -22.21
N SER A 351 58.02 -34.10 -23.44
CA SER A 351 56.60 -34.14 -23.80
C SER A 351 55.88 -35.45 -23.43
N ALA A 352 56.63 -36.55 -23.25
CA ALA A 352 56.10 -37.87 -22.92
C ALA A 352 56.18 -38.23 -21.43
N ASN A 353 56.83 -37.41 -20.58
CA ASN A 353 57.03 -37.72 -19.17
C ASN A 353 56.14 -36.88 -18.25
N ALA A 354 55.67 -37.51 -17.17
CA ALA A 354 54.82 -36.89 -16.15
C ALA A 354 55.60 -36.07 -15.12
N ASN A 355 56.94 -36.18 -15.10
CA ASN A 355 57.81 -35.52 -14.14
C ASN A 355 58.66 -34.45 -14.84
N PRO A 356 59.05 -33.36 -14.15
CA PRO A 356 59.95 -32.36 -14.70
C PRO A 356 61.33 -32.97 -14.97
N LEU A 357 61.90 -32.64 -16.13
CA LEU A 357 63.24 -33.08 -16.51
C LEU A 357 64.23 -31.96 -16.23
N THR A 358 65.21 -32.19 -15.36
CA THR A 358 66.25 -31.20 -15.06
C THR A 358 67.52 -31.54 -15.81
N VAL A 359 67.96 -30.63 -16.69
CA VAL A 359 69.24 -30.72 -17.39
C VAL A 359 70.20 -29.74 -16.72
N ALA A 360 71.35 -30.23 -16.25
CA ALA A 360 72.30 -29.44 -15.47
C ALA A 360 73.76 -29.79 -15.80
N GLY A 361 74.70 -29.00 -15.29
CA GLY A 361 76.14 -29.18 -15.48
C GLY A 361 76.85 -27.94 -16.05
N ALA A 362 78.17 -27.90 -15.91
CA ALA A 362 78.97 -26.77 -16.37
C ALA A 362 78.89 -26.60 -17.89
N THR A 363 78.95 -27.72 -18.63
CA THR A 363 78.84 -27.72 -20.09
C THR A 363 77.38 -27.55 -20.54
N ALA A 364 76.39 -28.03 -19.75
CA ALA A 364 74.98 -27.74 -19.99
C ALA A 364 74.67 -26.23 -19.95
N THR A 365 75.29 -25.51 -19.01
CA THR A 365 75.14 -24.05 -18.90
C THR A 365 75.76 -23.34 -20.10
N ALA A 366 76.96 -23.76 -20.52
CA ALA A 366 77.64 -23.19 -21.68
C ALA A 366 76.90 -23.42 -23.00
N LEU A 367 76.09 -24.48 -23.09
CA LEU A 367 75.28 -24.82 -24.27
C LEU A 367 73.85 -24.26 -24.23
N GLY A 368 73.48 -23.51 -23.17
CA GLY A 368 72.11 -22.99 -22.99
C GLY A 368 71.08 -24.05 -22.59
N LEU A 369 71.53 -25.23 -22.15
CA LEU A 369 70.69 -26.37 -21.78
C LEU A 369 70.41 -26.47 -20.27
N ASN A 370 71.06 -25.67 -19.42
CA ASN A 370 70.92 -25.77 -17.96
C ASN A 370 69.55 -25.23 -17.47
N GLN A 371 68.52 -26.04 -17.61
CA GLN A 371 67.12 -25.66 -17.40
C GLN A 371 66.33 -26.84 -16.82
N THR A 372 65.30 -26.55 -16.03
CA THR A 372 64.27 -27.54 -15.69
C THR A 372 63.14 -27.43 -16.71
N VAL A 373 63.00 -28.46 -17.54
CA VAL A 373 61.91 -28.61 -18.49
C VAL A 373 60.69 -29.12 -17.72
N ALA A 374 59.62 -28.32 -17.72
CA ALA A 374 58.39 -28.67 -17.01
C ALA A 374 57.83 -30.04 -17.47
N ALA A 375 57.17 -30.74 -16.56
CA ALA A 375 56.38 -31.92 -16.91
C ALA A 375 55.26 -31.53 -17.89
N SER A 376 54.84 -32.46 -18.74
CA SER A 376 53.57 -32.32 -19.46
C SER A 376 52.40 -32.57 -18.50
N SER A 377 52.08 -31.61 -17.64
CA SER A 377 50.83 -31.66 -16.89
C SER A 377 49.68 -31.18 -17.78
N ALA A 378 48.77 -32.08 -18.13
CA ALA A 378 47.44 -31.71 -18.61
C ALA A 378 46.77 -30.86 -17.51
N GLY A 379 46.83 -29.54 -17.63
CA GLY A 379 46.23 -28.61 -16.68
C GLY A 379 47.05 -27.34 -16.47
N THR A 380 46.58 -26.25 -17.11
CA THR A 380 46.78 -24.84 -16.73
C THR A 380 48.20 -24.32 -16.52
N ALA A 381 48.72 -23.65 -17.56
CA ALA A 381 49.50 -22.43 -17.40
C ALA A 381 48.94 -21.37 -18.35
N SER A 382 48.49 -20.25 -17.77
CA SER A 382 48.11 -19.04 -18.50
C SER A 382 49.31 -18.50 -19.26
N SER A 383 49.23 -18.46 -20.59
CA SER A 383 50.10 -17.60 -21.40
C SER A 383 49.26 -16.47 -22.00
N GLY A 384 48.74 -15.62 -21.10
CA GLY A 384 48.34 -14.27 -21.48
C GLY A 384 49.62 -13.47 -21.80
N LEU A 385 49.70 -12.96 -23.02
CA LEU A 385 50.58 -11.87 -23.48
C LEU A 385 52.12 -12.07 -23.49
N ALA A 386 52.71 -13.05 -22.80
CA ALA A 386 54.17 -13.12 -22.69
C ALA A 386 54.93 -13.68 -23.92
N ALA A 387 54.26 -14.28 -24.91
CA ALA A 387 54.94 -14.98 -26.01
C ALA A 387 55.02 -14.20 -27.35
N ALA A 388 54.36 -13.04 -27.48
CA ALA A 388 54.38 -12.25 -28.72
C ALA A 388 55.21 -10.95 -28.65
N ILE A 389 55.74 -10.59 -27.48
CA ILE A 389 56.59 -9.41 -27.32
C ILE A 389 58.03 -9.85 -27.06
N SER A 390 58.65 -10.42 -28.11
CA SER A 390 60.10 -10.61 -28.16
C SER A 390 60.64 -9.93 -29.41
N THR A 391 60.73 -8.60 -29.34
CA THR A 391 61.83 -7.83 -29.96
C THR A 391 62.16 -6.62 -29.07
N ASN A 392 62.78 -6.93 -27.92
CA ASN A 392 63.86 -6.16 -27.30
C ASN A 392 63.65 -4.65 -27.00
N ALA A 393 62.87 -4.32 -25.96
CA ALA A 393 63.07 -3.22 -25.00
C ALA A 393 61.79 -3.06 -24.15
N ASN A 394 61.93 -2.67 -22.88
CA ASN A 394 60.81 -2.30 -22.00
C ASN A 394 60.17 -0.97 -22.45
N SER A 395 59.60 -0.91 -23.64
CA SER A 395 58.89 0.27 -24.15
C SER A 395 57.91 -0.09 -25.28
N TYR A 396 56.67 0.38 -25.18
CA TYR A 396 55.65 0.32 -26.24
C TYR A 396 55.79 1.55 -27.14
N GLU A 397 56.07 1.38 -28.43
CA GLU A 397 56.11 2.48 -29.40
C GLU A 397 54.89 2.39 -30.32
N LEU A 398 54.06 3.44 -30.34
CA LEU A 398 52.84 3.52 -31.15
C LEU A 398 52.92 4.72 -32.10
N ALA A 399 52.84 4.46 -33.41
CA ALA A 399 52.66 5.48 -34.43
C ALA A 399 51.17 5.84 -34.61
N ALA A 400 50.91 6.94 -35.32
CA ALA A 400 49.53 7.33 -35.65
C ALA A 400 48.83 6.21 -36.44
N GLY A 401 47.62 5.83 -36.02
CA GLY A 401 46.83 4.75 -36.59
C GLY A 401 47.11 3.36 -36.03
N ASP A 402 48.13 3.18 -35.17
CA ASP A 402 48.45 1.86 -34.60
C ASP A 402 47.43 1.42 -33.55
N LEU A 403 46.98 2.37 -32.73
CA LEU A 403 45.93 2.16 -31.73
C LEU A 403 45.05 3.41 -31.62
N THR A 404 43.75 3.23 -31.85
CA THR A 404 42.73 4.29 -31.76
C THR A 404 41.61 3.88 -30.81
N ILE A 405 40.99 4.85 -30.15
CA ILE A 405 39.78 4.65 -29.33
C ILE A 405 38.62 5.51 -29.84
N THR A 406 37.42 4.95 -29.92
CA THR A 406 36.19 5.65 -30.35
C THR A 406 35.06 5.40 -29.35
N SER A 407 34.32 6.44 -28.97
CA SER A 407 33.08 6.29 -28.17
C SER A 407 31.85 6.46 -29.05
N GLY A 408 30.93 5.49 -29.04
CA GLY A 408 29.74 5.46 -29.86
C GLY A 408 30.06 5.64 -31.35
N SER A 409 29.45 6.65 -31.97
CA SER A 409 29.73 7.10 -33.34
C SER A 409 30.65 8.33 -33.41
N GLY A 410 31.40 8.61 -32.35
CA GLY A 410 32.32 9.74 -32.25
C GLY A 410 33.56 9.63 -33.16
N THR A 411 34.43 10.64 -33.11
CA THR A 411 35.71 10.62 -33.83
C THR A 411 36.72 9.72 -33.12
N ALA A 412 37.46 8.93 -33.89
CA ALA A 412 38.53 8.10 -33.36
C ALA A 412 39.70 8.96 -32.86
N GLN A 413 40.16 8.68 -31.64
CA GLN A 413 41.31 9.34 -31.03
C GLN A 413 42.53 8.42 -31.09
N ASP A 414 43.61 8.92 -31.70
CA ASP A 414 44.88 8.21 -31.81
C ASP A 414 45.66 8.19 -30.49
N ILE A 415 46.30 7.06 -30.21
CA ILE A 415 47.23 6.89 -29.09
C ILE A 415 48.62 6.72 -29.68
N THR A 416 49.42 7.78 -29.63
CA THR A 416 50.77 7.81 -30.22
C THR A 416 51.83 8.13 -29.18
N GLY A 417 53.02 7.55 -29.32
CA GLY A 417 54.18 7.86 -28.50
C GLY A 417 54.95 6.61 -28.04
N THR A 418 56.00 6.84 -27.26
CA THR A 418 56.80 5.78 -26.65
C THR A 418 56.47 5.70 -25.16
N PHE A 419 55.98 4.55 -24.69
CA PHE A 419 55.52 4.31 -23.32
C PHE A 419 56.44 3.29 -22.66
N ALA A 420 57.05 3.62 -21.51
CA ALA A 420 58.04 2.76 -20.87
C ALA A 420 57.45 1.47 -20.25
N ASP A 421 56.16 1.45 -19.91
CA ASP A 421 55.50 0.31 -19.29
C ASP A 421 53.98 0.36 -19.53
N ALA A 422 53.27 -0.69 -19.07
CA ALA A 422 51.82 -0.80 -19.20
C ALA A 422 51.09 0.33 -18.44
N THR A 423 51.69 0.89 -17.38
CA THR A 423 51.12 2.00 -16.62
C THR A 423 51.17 3.31 -17.41
N ALA A 424 52.25 3.55 -18.14
CA ALA A 424 52.37 4.68 -19.05
C ALA A 424 51.41 4.56 -20.24
N LEU A 425 51.24 3.36 -20.79
CA LEU A 425 50.28 3.09 -21.86
C LEU A 425 48.82 3.23 -21.37
N LYS A 426 48.50 2.74 -20.17
CA LYS A 426 47.21 2.93 -19.49
C LYS A 426 46.82 4.40 -19.42
N ALA A 427 47.73 5.26 -18.95
CA ALA A 427 47.46 6.69 -18.81
C ALA A 427 47.14 7.35 -20.17
N ALA A 428 47.81 6.92 -21.23
CA ALA A 428 47.55 7.40 -22.59
C ALA A 428 46.17 6.92 -23.09
N ILE A 429 45.79 5.67 -22.82
CA ILE A 429 44.48 5.10 -23.16
C ILE A 429 43.35 5.86 -22.44
N ASP A 430 43.47 6.09 -21.12
CA ASP A 430 42.46 6.81 -20.34
C ASP A 430 42.29 8.28 -20.84
N THR A 431 43.39 8.91 -21.22
CA THR A 431 43.38 10.27 -21.78
C THR A 431 42.66 10.31 -23.13
N ALA A 432 42.98 9.35 -24.02
CA ALA A 432 42.33 9.26 -25.32
C ALA A 432 40.84 8.90 -25.21
N ALA A 433 40.46 8.03 -24.25
CA ALA A 433 39.07 7.70 -23.96
C ALA A 433 38.26 8.93 -23.52
N THR A 434 38.83 9.73 -22.63
CA THR A 434 38.23 10.98 -22.17
C THR A 434 38.06 11.96 -23.33
N ALA A 435 39.07 12.10 -24.18
CA ALA A 435 39.00 12.95 -25.36
C ALA A 435 37.98 12.45 -26.40
N ALA A 436 37.76 11.13 -26.48
CA ALA A 436 36.73 10.51 -27.32
C ALA A 436 35.30 10.64 -26.76
N GLY A 437 35.13 11.21 -25.55
CA GLY A 437 33.83 11.38 -24.89
C GLY A 437 33.32 10.14 -24.16
N ALA A 438 34.17 9.15 -23.89
CA ALA A 438 33.83 7.92 -23.18
C ALA A 438 33.73 8.13 -21.65
N THR A 439 32.73 8.87 -21.19
CA THR A 439 32.52 9.12 -19.75
C THR A 439 32.15 7.83 -19.02
N GLY A 440 32.97 7.38 -18.07
CA GLY A 440 32.76 6.13 -17.34
C GLY A 440 33.60 4.95 -17.85
N PHE A 441 34.43 5.16 -18.88
CA PHE A 441 35.48 4.21 -19.27
C PHE A 441 36.69 4.34 -18.33
N THR A 442 37.21 3.22 -17.85
CA THR A 442 38.45 3.18 -17.07
C THR A 442 39.33 2.01 -17.51
N THR A 443 40.64 2.26 -17.51
CA THR A 443 41.65 1.21 -17.64
C THR A 443 42.27 0.94 -16.28
N THR A 444 42.70 -0.30 -16.02
CA THR A 444 43.47 -0.71 -14.83
C THR A 444 44.66 -1.52 -15.27
N VAL A 445 45.75 -1.53 -14.49
CA VAL A 445 46.89 -2.41 -14.75
C VAL A 445 46.95 -3.44 -13.63
N ASN A 446 46.78 -4.71 -13.96
CA ASN A 446 46.90 -5.82 -13.02
C ASN A 446 48.03 -6.74 -13.48
N SER A 447 49.09 -6.85 -12.67
CA SER A 447 50.25 -7.71 -12.96
C SER A 447 50.90 -7.49 -14.35
N GLY A 448 50.88 -6.25 -14.84
CA GLY A 448 51.45 -5.88 -16.15
C GLY A 448 50.48 -6.03 -17.33
N GLU A 449 49.27 -6.53 -17.08
CA GLU A 449 48.18 -6.63 -18.06
C GLU A 449 47.22 -5.43 -17.92
N LEU A 450 46.64 -5.02 -19.05
CA LEU A 450 45.68 -3.91 -19.11
C LEU A 450 44.25 -4.44 -19.09
N ASP A 451 43.50 -4.04 -18.07
CA ASP A 451 42.08 -4.35 -17.94
C ASP A 451 41.23 -3.12 -18.28
N PHE A 452 40.14 -3.31 -19.02
CA PHE A 452 39.25 -2.24 -19.48
C PHE A 452 37.85 -2.42 -18.91
N SER A 453 37.22 -1.33 -18.47
CA SER A 453 35.82 -1.32 -18.04
C SER A 453 35.09 -0.09 -18.59
N ASN A 454 33.79 -0.23 -18.87
CA ASN A 454 32.95 0.86 -19.36
C ASN A 454 31.61 0.93 -18.61
N ALA A 455 31.50 1.87 -17.68
CA ALA A 455 30.26 2.21 -16.99
C ALA A 455 29.47 3.34 -17.69
N GLY A 456 29.95 3.80 -18.85
CA GLY A 456 29.32 4.85 -19.64
C GLY A 456 28.17 4.36 -20.50
N ALA A 457 27.28 5.27 -20.93
CA ALA A 457 26.13 4.97 -21.77
C ALA A 457 26.47 4.67 -23.25
N SER A 458 27.68 5.05 -23.68
CA SER A 458 28.15 4.86 -25.05
C SER A 458 29.11 3.67 -25.13
N THR A 459 29.02 2.88 -26.21
CA THR A 459 29.97 1.80 -26.49
C THR A 459 31.38 2.36 -26.71
N VAL A 460 32.43 1.65 -26.29
CA VAL A 460 33.82 2.04 -26.54
C VAL A 460 34.48 1.01 -27.43
N THR A 461 35.11 1.43 -28.52
CA THR A 461 35.74 0.53 -29.49
C THR A 461 37.20 0.87 -29.66
N PHE A 462 38.06 -0.16 -29.64
CA PHE A 462 39.46 -0.06 -30.00
C PHE A 462 39.67 -0.46 -31.47
N GLY A 463 40.52 0.31 -32.16
CA GLY A 463 40.87 0.09 -33.56
C GLY A 463 42.35 0.39 -33.81
N GLY A 464 42.75 0.35 -35.07
CA GLY A 464 44.14 0.57 -35.49
C GLY A 464 44.84 -0.70 -35.95
N THR A 465 45.99 -0.54 -36.60
CA THR A 465 46.73 -1.61 -37.26
C THR A 465 47.33 -2.64 -36.31
N LEU A 466 47.60 -2.26 -35.05
CA LEU A 466 48.25 -3.12 -34.06
C LEU A 466 47.33 -3.56 -32.91
N ALA A 467 46.08 -3.08 -32.84
CA ALA A 467 45.16 -3.39 -31.73
C ALA A 467 44.98 -4.90 -31.49
N GLY A 468 44.76 -5.68 -32.55
CA GLY A 468 44.64 -7.14 -32.47
C GLY A 468 45.96 -7.85 -32.13
N ALA A 469 47.10 -7.30 -32.52
CA ALA A 469 48.42 -7.84 -32.21
C ALA A 469 48.84 -7.60 -30.74
N LEU A 470 48.28 -6.57 -30.10
CA LEU A 470 48.43 -6.27 -28.67
C LEU A 470 47.49 -7.10 -27.77
N GLY A 471 46.73 -8.03 -28.34
CA GLY A 471 45.76 -8.83 -27.59
C GLY A 471 44.50 -8.06 -27.16
N ILE A 472 44.37 -6.80 -27.59
CA ILE A 472 43.19 -5.98 -27.33
C ILE A 472 42.12 -6.38 -28.35
N SER A 473 41.04 -7.00 -27.86
CA SER A 473 39.90 -7.34 -28.70
C SER A 473 39.35 -6.07 -29.36
N THR A 474 39.25 -6.06 -30.69
CA THR A 474 38.60 -4.97 -31.46
C THR A 474 37.08 -4.95 -31.29
N THR A 475 36.54 -5.79 -30.41
CA THR A 475 35.11 -5.91 -30.14
C THR A 475 34.68 -4.78 -29.21
N ALA A 476 33.60 -4.08 -29.57
CA ALA A 476 33.09 -2.96 -28.79
C ALA A 476 32.77 -3.36 -27.34
N ILE A 477 33.28 -2.58 -26.38
CA ILE A 477 32.96 -2.70 -24.97
C ILE A 477 31.62 -1.99 -24.75
N ALA A 478 30.57 -2.78 -24.49
CA ALA A 478 29.21 -2.30 -24.35
C ALA A 478 29.01 -1.42 -23.09
N ALA A 479 27.98 -0.58 -23.12
CA ALA A 479 27.55 0.22 -21.97
C ALA A 479 26.94 -0.67 -20.88
N ALA A 480 27.36 -0.54 -19.63
CA ALA A 480 26.73 -1.24 -18.50
C ALA A 480 25.43 -0.54 -18.08
N THR A 481 24.38 -1.32 -17.78
CA THR A 481 23.18 -0.84 -17.10
C THR A 481 23.53 -0.52 -15.63
N PRO A 482 23.06 0.59 -15.02
CA PRO A 482 23.42 0.93 -13.66
C PRO A 482 23.00 -0.16 -12.65
N GLY A 483 23.97 -0.82 -12.00
CA GLY A 483 23.71 -1.76 -10.89
C GLY A 483 24.36 -3.14 -11.00
N THR A 484 25.07 -3.48 -12.07
CA THR A 484 25.79 -4.77 -12.19
C THR A 484 27.30 -4.54 -12.19
N THR A 485 28.00 -5.01 -11.15
CA THR A 485 29.46 -5.14 -11.18
C THR A 485 29.83 -6.30 -12.10
N THR A 486 30.31 -6.00 -13.30
CA THR A 486 30.88 -6.99 -14.21
C THR A 486 32.33 -7.23 -13.79
N ASP A 487 32.58 -8.39 -13.16
CA ASP A 487 33.94 -8.89 -13.01
C ASP A 487 34.38 -9.44 -14.37
N GLY A 488 35.28 -8.71 -15.03
CA GLY A 488 35.81 -9.03 -16.34
C GLY A 488 36.89 -10.09 -16.24
N ALA A 489 36.52 -11.34 -15.98
CA ALA A 489 37.38 -12.48 -16.31
C ALA A 489 36.98 -12.97 -17.70
N ALA A 490 37.78 -12.61 -18.70
CA ALA A 490 37.67 -13.15 -20.05
C ALA A 490 37.99 -14.66 -20.05
N THR A 491 36.99 -15.50 -19.81
CA THR A 491 37.05 -16.93 -20.15
C THR A 491 35.72 -17.41 -20.70
N THR A 492 35.75 -17.70 -22.01
CA THR A 492 34.77 -18.45 -22.81
C THR A 492 33.45 -17.75 -23.13
N THR A 493 33.17 -17.70 -24.43
CA THR A 493 31.99 -17.16 -25.09
C THR A 493 30.73 -17.92 -24.64
N GLY A 494 30.16 -17.50 -23.51
CA GLY A 494 28.86 -17.96 -23.00
C GLY A 494 27.75 -16.97 -23.39
N VAL A 495 26.64 -17.51 -23.88
CA VAL A 495 25.41 -16.79 -24.22
C VAL A 495 24.86 -16.12 -22.96
N ASN A 496 24.95 -14.79 -22.86
CA ASN A 496 24.32 -14.04 -21.78
C ASN A 496 22.83 -13.86 -22.07
N THR A 497 22.04 -14.85 -21.69
CA THR A 497 20.57 -14.73 -21.65
C THR A 497 20.13 -14.80 -20.20
N ALA A 498 19.81 -13.63 -19.64
CA ALA A 498 19.04 -13.51 -18.41
C ALA A 498 17.69 -14.21 -18.62
N VAL A 499 17.57 -15.46 -18.19
CA VAL A 499 16.26 -15.99 -17.80
C VAL A 499 16.01 -15.34 -16.46
N SER A 500 15.45 -14.13 -16.49
CA SER A 500 14.99 -13.43 -15.29
C SER A 500 14.25 -14.46 -14.44
N ALA A 501 14.69 -14.69 -13.20
CA ALA A 501 13.88 -15.47 -12.27
C ALA A 501 12.55 -14.76 -12.26
N ALA A 502 11.53 -15.48 -12.69
CA ALA A 502 10.17 -15.09 -12.50
C ALA A 502 10.05 -14.69 -11.02
N ALA A 503 9.85 -13.40 -10.75
CA ALA A 503 9.43 -12.96 -9.44
C ALA A 503 8.20 -13.82 -9.12
N THR A 504 8.31 -14.61 -8.05
CA THR A 504 7.30 -15.59 -7.64
C THR A 504 5.97 -14.89 -7.48
N GLY A 505 5.06 -14.97 -8.46
CA GLY A 505 3.64 -14.53 -8.42
C GLY A 505 3.28 -13.33 -7.54
N ALA A 506 4.17 -12.35 -7.36
CA ALA A 506 4.04 -11.33 -6.33
C ALA A 506 3.83 -9.98 -6.99
N LEU A 507 2.73 -9.33 -6.63
CA LEU A 507 2.50 -7.94 -6.96
C LEU A 507 3.48 -7.08 -6.17
N SER A 508 4.29 -6.28 -6.85
CA SER A 508 5.11 -5.24 -6.24
C SER A 508 4.52 -3.87 -6.55
N LEU A 509 4.28 -3.09 -5.49
CA LEU A 509 3.82 -1.71 -5.55
C LEU A 509 4.95 -0.81 -5.03
N ALA A 510 5.40 0.14 -5.84
CA ALA A 510 6.27 1.22 -5.41
C ALA A 510 5.46 2.32 -4.69
N THR A 511 6.16 3.24 -4.02
CA THR A 511 5.52 4.42 -3.43
C THR A 511 4.80 5.23 -4.51
N GLY A 512 3.54 5.56 -4.27
CA GLY A 512 2.65 6.25 -5.20
C GLY A 512 1.93 5.34 -6.20
N ASP A 513 2.19 4.02 -6.20
CA ASP A 513 1.51 3.10 -7.12
C ASP A 513 0.06 2.87 -6.71
N LEU A 514 -0.21 2.75 -5.41
CA LEU A 514 -1.54 2.67 -4.83
C LEU A 514 -1.59 3.45 -3.53
N THR A 515 -2.57 4.36 -3.45
CA THR A 515 -2.93 5.07 -2.23
C THR A 515 -4.44 4.98 -2.01
N ILE A 516 -4.86 4.74 -0.77
CA ILE A 516 -6.27 4.71 -0.38
C ILE A 516 -6.45 5.75 0.70
N ASN A 517 -7.35 6.72 0.49
CA ASN A 517 -7.52 7.88 1.37
C ASN A 517 -6.18 8.55 1.75
N GLY A 518 -5.29 8.66 0.77
CA GLY A 518 -3.95 9.26 0.92
C GLY A 518 -2.91 8.39 1.62
N THR A 519 -3.27 7.19 2.10
CA THR A 519 -2.34 6.24 2.72
C THR A 519 -1.67 5.38 1.65
N ASP A 520 -0.34 5.32 1.64
CA ASP A 520 0.46 4.58 0.66
C ASP A 520 0.64 3.09 1.00
N LEU A 521 0.45 2.25 -0.03
CA LEU A 521 0.48 0.80 0.01
C LEU A 521 1.69 0.24 -0.76
N ALA A 522 2.83 0.92 -0.74
CA ALA A 522 4.06 0.34 -1.25
C ALA A 522 4.43 -0.95 -0.50
N GLY A 523 4.83 -1.97 -1.25
CA GLY A 523 5.19 -3.28 -0.71
C GLY A 523 5.13 -4.39 -1.76
N SER A 524 5.45 -5.61 -1.31
CA SER A 524 5.35 -6.82 -2.12
C SER A 524 4.27 -7.74 -1.53
N TYR A 525 3.38 -8.21 -2.38
CA TYR A 525 2.18 -8.97 -2.03
C TYR A 525 2.17 -10.29 -2.80
N LYS A 526 2.21 -11.40 -2.07
CA LYS A 526 2.29 -12.75 -2.66
C LYS A 526 0.98 -13.22 -3.30
N ASP A 527 -0.14 -12.65 -2.87
CA ASP A 527 -1.49 -12.98 -3.31
C ASP A 527 -2.45 -11.81 -3.02
N ALA A 528 -3.63 -11.84 -3.62
CA ALA A 528 -4.68 -10.83 -3.37
C ALA A 528 -5.04 -10.72 -1.88
N GLN A 529 -5.00 -11.83 -1.13
CA GLN A 529 -5.28 -11.82 0.30
C GLN A 529 -4.24 -11.01 1.09
N SER A 530 -2.95 -11.11 0.76
CA SER A 530 -1.90 -10.33 1.41
C SER A 530 -2.02 -8.84 1.15
N LEU A 531 -2.55 -8.43 -0.01
CA LEU A 531 -2.88 -7.04 -0.28
C LEU A 531 -4.06 -6.59 0.59
N VAL A 532 -5.11 -7.41 0.71
CA VAL A 532 -6.26 -7.14 1.60
C VAL A 532 -5.82 -7.02 3.07
N ASP A 533 -4.99 -7.95 3.55
CA ASP A 533 -4.47 -7.94 4.91
C ASP A 533 -3.63 -6.69 5.17
N ALA A 534 -2.86 -6.25 4.18
CA ALA A 534 -2.10 -5.00 4.26
C ALA A 534 -3.02 -3.78 4.32
N ILE A 535 -4.06 -3.70 3.48
CA ILE A 535 -5.03 -2.60 3.52
C ILE A 535 -5.69 -2.51 4.90
N ASN A 536 -6.19 -3.65 5.41
CA ASN A 536 -6.87 -3.71 6.70
C ASN A 536 -5.93 -3.42 7.89
N SER A 537 -4.66 -3.82 7.81
CA SER A 537 -3.67 -3.59 8.88
C SER A 537 -3.08 -2.18 8.87
N LYS A 538 -3.15 -1.44 7.75
CA LYS A 538 -2.71 -0.04 7.66
C LYS A 538 -3.60 0.93 8.45
N GLY A 539 -4.77 0.47 8.91
CA GLY A 539 -5.65 1.26 9.78
C GLY A 539 -6.22 2.50 9.09
N ILE A 540 -6.51 2.40 7.79
CA ILE A 540 -7.10 3.49 7.02
C ILE A 540 -8.51 3.74 7.58
N ASP A 541 -8.75 4.96 8.05
CA ASP A 541 -9.94 5.27 8.83
C ASP A 541 -11.23 4.99 8.04
N GLY A 542 -12.12 4.22 8.66
CA GLY A 542 -13.39 3.81 8.07
C GLY A 542 -13.30 2.95 6.82
N VAL A 543 -12.13 2.45 6.40
CA VAL A 543 -11.97 1.58 5.21
C VAL A 543 -11.75 0.13 5.63
N SER A 544 -12.50 -0.78 5.02
CA SER A 544 -12.27 -2.22 5.08
C SER A 544 -12.06 -2.78 3.68
N ALA A 545 -11.29 -3.84 3.58
CA ALA A 545 -11.04 -4.57 2.35
C ALA A 545 -11.37 -6.05 2.49
N TYR A 546 -11.86 -6.66 1.41
CA TYR A 546 -12.00 -8.11 1.30
C TYR A 546 -11.72 -8.58 -0.12
N TYR A 547 -11.33 -9.85 -0.26
CA TYR A 547 -11.11 -10.48 -1.55
C TYR A 547 -12.33 -11.31 -1.94
N ASP A 548 -12.90 -11.06 -3.13
CA ASP A 548 -13.90 -11.92 -3.74
C ASP A 548 -13.21 -12.94 -4.65
N SER A 549 -13.21 -14.19 -4.20
CA SER A 549 -12.58 -15.29 -4.93
C SER A 549 -13.34 -15.72 -6.17
N SER A 550 -14.60 -15.29 -6.37
CA SER A 550 -15.39 -15.62 -7.56
C SER A 550 -15.05 -14.70 -8.73
N SER A 551 -15.03 -13.39 -8.45
CA SER A 551 -14.69 -12.32 -9.40
C SER A 551 -13.18 -12.03 -9.46
N LYS A 552 -12.39 -12.62 -8.56
CA LYS A 552 -10.94 -12.43 -8.43
C LYS A 552 -10.56 -10.96 -8.20
N SER A 553 -11.40 -10.22 -7.49
CA SER A 553 -11.22 -8.80 -7.21
C SER A 553 -11.07 -8.51 -5.71
N VAL A 554 -10.36 -7.44 -5.40
CA VAL A 554 -10.29 -6.82 -4.08
C VAL A 554 -11.32 -5.71 -4.02
N HIS A 555 -12.19 -5.79 -3.01
CA HIS A 555 -13.22 -4.82 -2.72
C HIS A 555 -12.79 -3.95 -1.54
N LEU A 556 -13.07 -2.67 -1.64
CA LEU A 556 -12.89 -1.65 -0.62
C LEU A 556 -14.25 -1.10 -0.25
N ASN A 557 -14.55 -1.10 1.03
CA ASN A 557 -15.77 -0.58 1.60
C ASN A 557 -15.40 0.56 2.55
N SER A 558 -16.15 1.66 2.52
CA SER A 558 -15.98 2.74 3.49
C SER A 558 -17.29 3.33 3.96
N GLN A 559 -17.36 3.66 5.25
CA GLN A 559 -18.50 4.38 5.84
C GLN A 559 -18.47 5.88 5.50
N SER A 560 -17.41 6.37 4.87
CA SER A 560 -17.21 7.75 4.46
C SER A 560 -16.78 7.79 2.99
N ASP A 561 -16.39 8.97 2.52
CA ASP A 561 -15.81 9.13 1.21
C ASP A 561 -14.55 8.28 1.05
N LEU A 562 -14.46 7.60 -0.09
CA LEU A 562 -13.36 6.71 -0.44
C LEU A 562 -12.64 7.26 -1.68
N THR A 563 -11.35 7.47 -1.57
CA THR A 563 -10.48 7.85 -2.68
C THR A 563 -9.45 6.75 -2.90
N VAL A 564 -9.29 6.35 -4.16
CA VAL A 564 -8.30 5.37 -4.57
C VAL A 564 -7.48 5.99 -5.69
N ASN A 565 -6.20 6.25 -5.42
CA ASN A 565 -5.30 6.97 -6.32
C ASN A 565 -4.00 6.18 -6.51
N GLY A 566 -3.17 6.63 -7.45
CA GLY A 566 -1.84 6.08 -7.72
C GLY A 566 -1.67 5.61 -9.15
N THR A 567 -0.42 5.42 -9.55
CA THR A 567 -0.05 5.09 -10.95
C THR A 567 -0.60 3.74 -11.41
N LYS A 568 -0.75 2.77 -10.48
CA LYS A 568 -1.28 1.42 -10.72
C LYS A 568 -2.73 1.23 -10.26
N ALA A 569 -3.39 2.25 -9.71
CA ALA A 569 -4.72 2.09 -9.13
C ALA A 569 -5.82 1.88 -10.19
N GLY A 570 -5.75 2.60 -11.32
CA GLY A 570 -6.82 2.66 -12.33
C GLY A 570 -6.97 1.41 -13.20
N THR A 571 -7.77 1.53 -14.25
CA THR A 571 -7.95 0.47 -15.26
C THR A 571 -6.79 0.45 -16.26
N GLY A 572 -6.52 -0.71 -16.87
CA GLY A 572 -5.46 -0.89 -17.87
C GLY A 572 -4.55 -2.08 -17.58
N ALA A 573 -3.79 -2.51 -18.60
CA ALA A 573 -2.87 -3.63 -18.47
C ALA A 573 -1.75 -3.29 -17.45
N GLY A 574 -1.54 -4.15 -16.46
CA GLY A 574 -0.53 -3.95 -15.42
C GLY A 574 -0.98 -3.07 -14.23
N ASN A 575 -2.24 -2.63 -14.23
CA ASN A 575 -2.87 -1.89 -13.13
C ASN A 575 -3.89 -2.75 -12.38
N LEU A 576 -4.22 -2.35 -11.15
CA LEU A 576 -5.14 -3.03 -10.23
C LEU A 576 -6.60 -2.96 -10.69
N GLY A 577 -6.99 -2.01 -11.54
CA GLY A 577 -8.31 -2.00 -12.14
C GLY A 577 -9.42 -1.45 -11.26
N PHE A 578 -9.12 -0.57 -10.29
CA PHE A 578 -10.16 0.16 -9.57
C PHE A 578 -10.90 1.09 -10.53
N SER A 579 -12.20 0.84 -10.71
CA SER A 579 -13.05 1.73 -11.51
C SER A 579 -13.15 3.10 -10.83
N GLY A 580 -12.90 4.17 -11.58
CA GLY A 580 -12.93 5.54 -11.05
C GLY A 580 -11.72 5.91 -10.18
N ALA A 581 -10.58 5.24 -10.29
CA ALA A 581 -9.35 5.70 -9.63
C ALA A 581 -9.05 7.17 -9.97
N GLY A 582 -8.69 7.97 -8.97
CA GLY A 582 -8.62 9.43 -9.08
C GLY A 582 -9.90 10.16 -8.66
N ALA A 583 -11.04 9.48 -8.61
CA ALA A 583 -12.31 10.04 -8.16
C ALA A 583 -12.61 9.69 -6.69
N THR A 584 -13.37 10.55 -6.04
CA THR A 584 -13.96 10.27 -4.73
C THR A 584 -15.23 9.45 -4.94
N ALA A 585 -15.21 8.18 -4.52
CA ALA A 585 -16.41 7.39 -4.35
C ALA A 585 -17.14 7.88 -3.09
N ILE A 586 -18.39 8.29 -3.26
CA ILE A 586 -19.25 8.80 -2.18
C ILE A 586 -20.17 7.66 -1.74
N ALA A 587 -20.53 7.64 -0.45
CA ALA A 587 -21.47 6.69 0.12
C ALA A 587 -22.91 6.91 -0.36
N THR A 588 -23.18 6.65 -1.64
CA THR A 588 -24.53 6.78 -2.25
C THR A 588 -24.93 5.55 -3.08
N GLY A 589 -24.05 4.55 -3.20
CA GLY A 589 -24.11 3.56 -4.29
C GLY A 589 -24.93 2.28 -4.02
N SER A 590 -25.01 1.79 -2.79
CA SER A 590 -25.88 0.64 -2.46
C SER A 590 -26.21 0.63 -0.98
N ASN A 591 -27.40 0.14 -0.66
CA ASN A 591 -27.98 0.13 0.68
C ASN A 591 -28.12 -1.31 1.19
N LEU A 592 -28.62 -1.46 2.40
CA LEU A 592 -28.77 -2.76 3.04
C LEU A 592 -29.81 -3.67 2.37
N ALA A 593 -30.76 -3.13 1.59
CA ALA A 593 -31.82 -3.93 0.98
C ALA A 593 -31.31 -4.91 -0.10
N ALA A 594 -30.12 -4.68 -0.65
CA ALA A 594 -29.50 -5.54 -1.65
C ALA A 594 -28.46 -6.51 -1.05
N SER A 595 -28.31 -6.54 0.28
CA SER A 595 -27.32 -7.37 0.95
C SER A 595 -27.72 -8.85 0.94
N ASP A 596 -26.75 -9.72 0.70
CA ASP A 596 -26.89 -11.17 0.78
C ASP A 596 -25.67 -11.80 1.46
N VAL A 597 -25.85 -12.99 2.02
CA VAL A 597 -24.76 -13.74 2.66
C VAL A 597 -24.51 -15.07 1.96
N LYS A 598 -24.75 -15.16 0.64
CA LYS A 598 -24.60 -16.40 -0.13
C LYS A 598 -23.15 -16.74 -0.44
N SER A 599 -22.24 -15.79 -0.25
CA SER A 599 -20.80 -15.96 -0.43
C SER A 599 -20.04 -15.30 0.73
N VAL A 600 -18.77 -15.67 0.91
CA VAL A 600 -17.89 -15.01 1.89
C VAL A 600 -17.75 -13.51 1.57
N ALA A 601 -17.68 -13.16 0.28
CA ALA A 601 -17.68 -11.78 -0.19
C ALA A 601 -18.96 -11.03 0.19
N GLY A 602 -20.14 -11.60 -0.13
CA GLY A 602 -21.43 -11.02 0.23
C GLY A 602 -21.61 -10.88 1.75
N ALA A 603 -21.11 -11.85 2.52
CA ALA A 603 -21.09 -11.77 3.98
C ALA A 603 -20.25 -10.59 4.50
N ASN A 604 -19.04 -10.40 3.98
CA ASN A 604 -18.17 -9.26 4.36
C ASN A 604 -18.76 -7.90 3.95
N ASP A 605 -19.38 -7.83 2.77
CA ASP A 605 -20.11 -6.64 2.32
C ASP A 605 -21.29 -6.33 3.24
N THR A 606 -22.10 -7.35 3.56
CA THR A 606 -23.23 -7.24 4.49
C THR A 606 -22.79 -6.77 5.86
N ILE A 607 -21.69 -7.28 6.42
CA ILE A 607 -21.13 -6.82 7.71
C ILE A 607 -20.81 -5.32 7.64
N SER A 608 -20.12 -4.88 6.60
CA SER A 608 -19.72 -3.47 6.43
C SER A 608 -20.93 -2.54 6.35
N ARG A 609 -21.98 -2.95 5.62
CA ARG A 609 -23.23 -2.18 5.50
C ARG A 609 -24.02 -2.15 6.81
N ILE A 610 -24.06 -3.26 7.54
CA ILE A 610 -24.71 -3.30 8.85
C ILE A 610 -24.00 -2.39 9.83
N ASP A 611 -22.67 -2.37 9.85
CA ASP A 611 -21.90 -1.49 10.73
C ASP A 611 -22.18 0.00 10.41
N ALA A 612 -22.24 0.36 9.12
CA ALA A 612 -22.67 1.70 8.68
C ALA A 612 -24.13 2.03 9.07
N ALA A 613 -25.04 1.08 8.90
CA ALA A 613 -26.45 1.23 9.26
C ALA A 613 -26.62 1.42 10.78
N LEU A 614 -25.91 0.63 11.60
CA LEU A 614 -25.88 0.74 13.05
C LEU A 614 -25.30 2.08 13.50
N GLY A 615 -24.28 2.60 12.83
CA GLY A 615 -23.76 3.95 13.06
C GLY A 615 -24.83 5.02 12.82
N THR A 616 -25.54 4.94 11.69
CA THR A 616 -26.64 5.86 11.35
C THR A 616 -27.77 5.80 12.37
N ILE A 617 -28.21 4.59 12.76
CA ILE A 617 -29.25 4.39 13.77
C ILE A 617 -28.81 4.90 15.13
N SER A 618 -27.56 4.66 15.53
CA SER A 618 -27.02 5.15 16.79
C SER A 618 -27.01 6.67 16.87
N SER A 619 -26.71 7.36 15.76
CA SER A 619 -26.84 8.83 15.67
C SER A 619 -28.29 9.28 15.85
N MET A 620 -29.24 8.66 15.14
CA MET A 620 -30.67 8.99 15.30
C MET A 620 -31.16 8.81 16.74
N ARG A 621 -30.77 7.72 17.40
CA ARG A 621 -31.10 7.45 18.81
C ARG A 621 -30.46 8.46 19.76
N SER A 622 -29.23 8.87 19.48
CA SER A 622 -28.54 9.93 20.24
C SER A 622 -29.29 11.26 20.15
N ASP A 623 -29.70 11.66 18.94
CA ASP A 623 -30.47 12.88 18.70
C ASP A 623 -31.84 12.84 19.40
N LEU A 624 -32.54 11.70 19.32
CA LEU A 624 -33.80 11.49 20.04
C LEU A 624 -33.63 11.55 21.56
N GLY A 625 -32.55 10.98 22.10
CA GLY A 625 -32.21 11.09 23.52
C GLY A 625 -31.94 12.54 23.95
N ALA A 626 -31.19 13.29 23.16
CA ALA A 626 -30.94 14.71 23.40
C ALA A 626 -32.24 15.53 23.38
N VAL A 627 -33.13 15.25 22.43
CA VAL A 627 -34.46 15.86 22.31
C VAL A 627 -35.33 15.53 23.53
N GLN A 628 -35.35 14.28 24.01
CA GLN A 628 -36.08 13.89 25.23
C GLN A 628 -35.59 14.67 26.47
N ASN A 629 -34.27 14.81 26.62
CA ASN A 629 -33.67 15.60 27.70
C ASN A 629 -34.06 17.07 27.60
N ARG A 630 -34.05 17.63 26.38
CA ARG A 630 -34.43 19.02 26.12
C ARG A 630 -35.91 19.28 26.43
N PHE A 631 -36.82 18.39 26.01
CA PHE A 631 -38.24 18.49 26.36
C PHE A 631 -38.45 18.38 27.86
N SER A 632 -37.80 17.44 28.55
CA SER A 632 -37.92 17.26 30.01
C SER A 632 -37.47 18.50 30.78
N SER A 633 -36.33 19.09 30.41
CA SER A 633 -35.85 20.34 31.00
C SER A 633 -36.80 21.51 30.72
N THR A 634 -37.33 21.58 29.50
CA THR A 634 -38.28 22.62 29.09
C THR A 634 -39.58 22.50 29.88
N ILE A 635 -40.13 21.29 30.06
CA ILE A 635 -41.33 21.05 30.89
C ILE A 635 -41.12 21.57 32.32
N ALA A 636 -39.99 21.22 32.95
CA ALA A 636 -39.69 21.69 34.31
C ALA A 636 -39.61 23.22 34.39
N ASN A 637 -39.04 23.87 33.37
CA ASN A 637 -38.96 25.32 33.26
C ASN A 637 -40.36 25.94 33.10
N LEU A 638 -41.15 25.45 32.14
CA LEU A 638 -42.52 25.94 31.87
C LEU A 638 -43.44 25.78 33.09
N GLN A 639 -43.34 24.66 33.81
CA GLN A 639 -44.07 24.43 35.05
C GLN A 639 -43.69 25.46 36.11
N THR A 640 -42.39 25.78 36.24
CA THR A 640 -41.91 26.82 37.16
C THR A 640 -42.44 28.20 36.77
N ILE A 641 -42.41 28.56 35.49
CA ILE A 641 -42.96 29.83 35.00
C ILE A 641 -44.48 29.88 35.22
N SER A 642 -45.20 28.81 34.87
CA SER A 642 -46.66 28.71 35.07
C SER A 642 -47.03 28.87 36.54
N GLN A 643 -46.27 28.25 37.45
CA GLN A 643 -46.45 28.39 38.89
C GLN A 643 -46.18 29.83 39.37
N ASN A 644 -45.09 30.45 38.92
CA ASN A 644 -44.76 31.84 39.28
C ASN A 644 -45.80 32.84 38.75
N LEU A 645 -46.29 32.64 37.53
CA LEU A 645 -47.36 33.46 36.95
C LEU A 645 -48.68 33.22 37.68
N SER A 646 -48.98 31.98 38.08
CA SER A 646 -50.17 31.65 38.88
C SER A 646 -50.13 32.35 40.24
N SER A 647 -48.99 32.32 40.93
CA SER A 647 -48.79 33.05 42.19
C SER A 647 -48.87 34.57 42.00
N SER A 648 -48.29 35.10 40.93
CA SER A 648 -48.36 36.54 40.62
C SER A 648 -49.79 36.97 40.28
N ARG A 649 -50.54 36.13 39.56
CA ARG A 649 -51.96 36.34 39.26
C ARG A 649 -52.79 36.32 40.54
N SER A 650 -52.56 35.36 41.42
CA SER A 650 -53.22 35.25 42.73
C SER A 650 -53.01 36.51 43.58
N GLN A 651 -51.78 37.03 43.69
CA GLN A 651 -51.52 38.28 44.42
C GLN A 651 -52.28 39.50 43.86
N ILE A 652 -52.50 39.53 42.54
CA ILE A 652 -53.23 40.61 41.88
C ILE A 652 -54.75 40.42 42.07
N GLN A 653 -55.25 39.22 41.80
CA GLN A 653 -56.67 38.96 41.61
C GLN A 653 -57.37 38.42 42.86
N ASP A 654 -56.71 37.66 43.72
CA ASP A 654 -57.35 37.00 44.86
C ASP A 654 -57.65 38.00 45.98
N ALA A 655 -58.79 37.79 46.65
CA ALA A 655 -59.19 38.57 47.81
C ALA A 655 -58.53 38.02 49.08
N ASP A 656 -57.99 38.92 49.91
CA ASP A 656 -57.61 38.57 51.27
C ASP A 656 -58.89 38.36 52.09
N PHE A 657 -59.22 37.10 52.37
CA PHE A 657 -60.43 36.71 53.07
C PHE A 657 -60.53 37.38 54.46
N ALA A 658 -59.42 37.55 55.18
CA ALA A 658 -59.44 38.15 56.50
C ALA A 658 -59.73 39.66 56.41
N ALA A 659 -59.09 40.35 55.47
CA ALA A 659 -59.33 41.77 55.24
C ALA A 659 -60.76 42.04 54.71
N GLU A 660 -61.26 41.22 53.77
CA GLU A 660 -62.59 41.40 53.19
C GLU A 660 -63.70 41.04 54.19
N THR A 661 -63.48 40.04 55.04
CA THR A 661 -64.40 39.73 56.16
C THR A 661 -64.45 40.89 57.16
N ALA A 662 -63.31 41.51 57.48
CA ALA A 662 -63.27 42.69 58.34
C ALA A 662 -64.00 43.89 57.71
N ASN A 663 -63.83 44.11 56.40
CA ASN A 663 -64.54 45.16 55.65
C ASN A 663 -66.05 44.90 55.59
N MET A 664 -66.49 43.66 55.35
CA MET A 664 -67.89 43.26 55.38
C MET A 664 -68.49 43.49 56.78
N SER A 665 -67.78 43.08 57.83
CA SER A 665 -68.21 43.27 59.23
C SER A 665 -68.33 44.76 59.56
N SER A 666 -67.34 45.57 59.19
CA SER A 666 -67.38 47.03 59.35
C SER A 666 -68.53 47.68 58.58
N ALA A 667 -68.76 47.28 57.32
CA ALA A 667 -69.84 47.79 56.50
C ALA A 667 -71.22 47.41 57.05
N ASN A 668 -71.38 46.21 57.60
CA ASN A 668 -72.59 45.78 58.31
C ASN A 668 -72.85 46.62 59.57
N ILE A 669 -71.82 46.86 60.40
CA ILE A 669 -71.93 47.71 61.60
C ILE A 669 -72.30 49.15 61.20
N LEU A 670 -71.67 49.71 60.17
CA LEU A 670 -71.97 51.04 59.65
C LEU A 670 -73.36 51.13 59.00
N GLN A 671 -73.86 50.06 58.40
CA GLN A 671 -75.23 49.99 57.89
C GLN A 671 -76.24 50.06 59.05
N GLN A 672 -76.02 49.26 60.11
CA GLN A 672 -76.86 49.28 61.32
C GLN A 672 -76.82 50.64 62.04
N ALA A 673 -75.62 51.21 62.20
CA ALA A 673 -75.44 52.54 62.78
C ALA A 673 -76.04 53.65 61.89
N GLY A 674 -75.91 53.55 60.58
CA GLY A 674 -76.48 54.51 59.61
C GLY A 674 -78.01 54.53 59.63
N VAL A 675 -78.66 53.36 59.78
CA VAL A 675 -80.12 53.26 59.97
C VAL A 675 -80.54 53.89 61.29
N SER A 676 -79.79 53.66 62.37
CA SER A 676 -80.05 54.27 63.68
C SER A 676 -79.90 55.81 63.66
N VAL A 677 -78.84 56.33 63.02
CA VAL A 677 -78.60 57.77 62.88
C VAL A 677 -79.60 58.42 61.93
N LEU A 678 -80.02 57.75 60.85
CA LEU A 678 -81.10 58.20 59.97
C LEU A 678 -82.43 58.29 60.74
N ALA A 679 -82.74 57.29 61.55
CA ALA A 679 -83.91 57.30 62.44
C ALA A 679 -83.84 58.45 63.47
N GLN A 680 -82.67 58.71 64.05
CA GLN A 680 -82.45 59.81 65.00
C GLN A 680 -82.49 61.21 64.34
N ALA A 681 -81.98 61.34 63.12
CA ALA A 681 -82.03 62.59 62.35
C ALA A 681 -83.46 62.91 61.88
N ASN A 682 -84.26 61.88 61.60
CA ASN A 682 -85.68 62.03 61.30
C ASN A 682 -86.49 62.36 62.56
N SER A 683 -86.18 61.76 63.72
CA SER A 683 -86.87 62.03 64.98
C SER A 683 -86.63 63.44 65.52
N SER A 684 -85.39 63.96 65.43
CA SER A 684 -85.06 65.33 65.86
C SER A 684 -85.76 66.40 65.00
N THR A 685 -85.93 66.13 63.70
CA THR A 685 -86.61 67.06 62.78
C THR A 685 -88.12 67.02 62.98
N GLN A 686 -88.69 65.85 63.29
CA GLN A 686 -90.08 65.72 63.73
C GLN A 686 -90.33 66.42 65.08
N ALA A 687 -89.37 66.38 66.02
CA ALA A 687 -89.47 67.09 67.29
C ALA A 687 -89.46 68.63 67.10
N VAL A 688 -88.67 69.15 66.16
CA VAL A 688 -88.66 70.58 65.80
C VAL A 688 -89.94 71.00 65.06
N LEU A 689 -90.47 70.17 64.15
CA LEU A 689 -91.77 70.39 63.51
C LEU A 689 -92.93 70.40 64.50
N LYS A 690 -92.87 69.59 65.56
CA LYS A 690 -93.83 69.60 66.67
C LYS A 690 -93.75 70.84 67.58
N LEU A 691 -92.63 71.57 67.57
CA LEU A 691 -92.45 72.82 68.31
C LEU A 691 -92.86 74.07 67.52
N LEU A 692 -93.06 73.94 66.20
CA LEU A 692 -93.48 75.00 65.28
C LEU A 692 -94.97 74.92 64.89
N GLN A 693 -95.67 73.87 65.35
CA GLN A 693 -97.13 73.75 65.38
C GLN A 693 -97.60 74.14 66.78
#